data_AF-J2TB36-F1
#
_entry.id   AF-J2TB36-F1
#
_cell.length_a   1.000
_cell.length_b   1.000
_cell.length_c   1.000
_cell.angle_alpha   90.00
_cell.angle_beta   90.00
_cell.angle_gamma   90.00
#
_symmetry.space_group_name_H-M   'P 1'
#
loop_
_entity.id
_entity.type
_entity.pdbx_description
1 polymer ?
#
loop_
_entity_poly.entity_id
_entity_poly.type
_entity_poly.pdbx_seq_one_letter_code
_entity_poly.pdbx_strand_id
1 'polypeptide(L)'
;MEQAAILFGDFDGKGNALIIRMNNLSNPVYTVDGYLIGFTANNIDYFQFDKTDFKENEEKINAGYYSLQDWLEYWADKKKSNEIRKFDNSNFMKVQVGDQVSVVKQKITYDAQSYNLNEEYKYTWNLANVYSVPFKRNKIYIPDNITPQLKVYNPEGNATEFFNNNMYLINNMSSIEKKNEVASYLIYSAYCIHHINNSILTLFTEASYQSYIIEQKAYWSNPFSGASNLQESDVIKLLRDFYQEVLNFYVTGFRCKEKIKNAVGNKKLFYLTLFMSVKALTTLTAKLKIEVLKESVDEMSRIFEREAVENLAVRIANSFNANSLDRIDEFLEGLVKYENCIEKEDIKYTLYQYIYDRLSTSLNITKGLIQLSNWIVNTKFKATDTKGAFAQAIYILWQYSKYNPFTEAGELKPNVIGFKKLDNSTTPKISYDTVGDNNITKTFYYSHEAASEPFSSTVGNSYNFYFNVVYENAAPLIIPYNSNKSVGLYLNSFNFEFSGFKIKASEKYVAHYSTRGGMTQPKEALYGTYDIFQPVSLINTDIDSPVPIVTTTGNPTQISGLTINSFIPIFLLKYYDDAIDKSNAETLIGYTVDGVLTFSGIGNLTKLRHLRWAALGTSEAGIFIKENLRVLLGGLEFSSGVVSYLANFIDCNDNDEFCHNFKNFAMAFQLATLSLTAADGLASIAMRKSAKGMVQATGKTSQAEIIAELKNKLAGIDGNNSGQDIIDELAANIYYMDDAGSILDRLLKYSKDIRKRVNDKVDFANKVRGNAFDMFFYSADDIKEIAEHVLLKSNLAGDFLERFCADLVYIASKEGKKISKAELKKQISFWFDEIKKRGYASGFASLQKFKSFGQKANNYFKNEFQFWDEEILANIDFEHYDDYDDWLDFNFEDKVKLKVQGSANRKYLQGDPLEHVSGNDLPTGNPGDFEFALEMNPDDFNIFIQICKEYGKHNGKARLDNIGNISSKGFFHKDDILALFGSKFVDGLKNSTKMDLQPLLREKINFAIVKKGGPYDLEPYLDF
;
A
#
# COMPACT_ATOMS: atom_id res chain seq x y z
N MET A 1 54.89 -6.66 29.32
CA MET A 1 54.02 -5.94 28.38
C MET A 1 53.34 -6.98 27.54
N GLU A 2 52.01 -7.03 27.58
CA GLU A 2 51.25 -8.01 26.83
C GLU A 2 50.55 -7.35 25.64
N GLN A 3 50.27 -8.12 24.60
CA GLN A 3 49.56 -7.61 23.43
C GLN A 3 48.07 -7.50 23.70
N ALA A 4 47.49 -6.39 23.25
CA ALA A 4 46.07 -6.12 23.34
C ALA A 4 45.49 -5.74 21.97
N ALA A 5 44.20 -6.01 21.79
CA ALA A 5 43.44 -5.72 20.57
C ALA A 5 42.09 -5.08 20.91
N ILE A 6 41.51 -4.40 19.92
CA ILE A 6 40.23 -3.71 20.02
C ILE A 6 39.14 -4.60 19.44
N LEU A 7 38.14 -4.98 20.23
CA LEU A 7 37.04 -5.85 19.80
C LEU A 7 36.08 -5.12 18.85
N PHE A 8 35.51 -5.87 17.91
CA PHE A 8 34.42 -5.39 17.05
C PHE A 8 33.05 -5.60 17.72
N GLY A 9 32.40 -4.52 18.14
CA GLY A 9 31.05 -4.54 18.70
C GLY A 9 30.88 -3.66 19.94
N ASP A 10 29.64 -3.24 20.19
CA ASP A 10 29.27 -2.54 21.43
C ASP A 10 29.02 -3.55 22.55
N PHE A 11 30.10 -3.96 23.19
CA PHE A 11 30.07 -4.95 24.27
C PHE A 11 29.83 -4.33 25.65
N ASP A 12 30.00 -3.02 25.79
CA ASP A 12 29.80 -2.32 27.06
C ASP A 12 28.43 -1.62 27.17
N GLY A 13 27.65 -1.61 26.08
CA GLY A 13 26.32 -1.00 26.01
C GLY A 13 26.35 0.52 26.11
N LYS A 14 27.54 1.12 25.95
CA LYS A 14 27.81 2.56 26.05
C LYS A 14 28.47 3.10 24.79
N GLY A 15 28.48 2.31 23.71
CA GLY A 15 29.06 2.71 22.44
C GLY A 15 30.59 2.81 22.45
N ASN A 16 31.29 2.06 23.32
CA ASN A 16 32.76 2.03 23.32
C ASN A 16 33.29 0.68 22.86
N ALA A 17 34.38 0.72 22.08
CA ALA A 17 35.07 -0.51 21.72
C ALA A 17 35.87 -1.04 22.93
N LEU A 18 35.68 -2.31 23.28
CA LEU A 18 36.43 -2.95 24.36
C LEU A 18 37.85 -3.31 23.90
N ILE A 19 38.82 -3.06 24.78
CA ILE A 19 40.22 -3.45 24.58
C ILE A 19 40.53 -4.65 25.47
N ILE A 20 41.03 -5.72 24.86
CA ILE A 20 41.28 -7.01 25.52
C ILE A 20 42.73 -7.44 25.36
N ARG A 21 43.23 -8.24 26.30
CA ARG A 21 44.51 -8.94 26.13
C ARG A 21 44.36 -10.15 25.23
N MET A 22 45.40 -10.42 24.45
CA MET A 22 45.44 -11.50 23.46
C MET A 22 46.08 -12.79 23.98
N ASN A 23 46.53 -12.86 25.23
CA ASN A 23 47.33 -13.97 25.76
C ASN A 23 46.78 -15.38 25.56
N ASN A 24 45.46 -15.53 25.68
CA ASN A 24 44.78 -16.82 25.58
C ASN A 24 44.14 -17.02 24.20
N LEU A 25 44.44 -16.13 23.26
CA LEU A 25 43.88 -16.09 21.92
C LEU A 25 45.02 -16.21 20.90
N SER A 26 44.83 -17.03 19.88
CA SER A 26 45.77 -17.15 18.76
C SER A 26 45.10 -16.81 17.44
N ASN A 27 45.90 -16.65 16.37
CA ASN A 27 45.42 -16.39 15.00
C ASN A 27 44.41 -15.23 14.89
N PRO A 28 44.73 -14.01 15.37
CA PRO A 28 43.81 -12.90 15.30
C PRO A 28 43.50 -12.50 13.85
N VAL A 29 42.22 -12.25 13.59
CA VAL A 29 41.69 -11.76 12.32
C VAL A 29 41.08 -10.38 12.56
N TYR A 30 41.46 -9.41 11.72
CA TYR A 30 41.03 -8.02 11.86
C TYR A 30 40.17 -7.58 10.67
N THR A 31 39.26 -6.62 10.92
CA THR A 31 38.56 -5.88 9.87
C THR A 31 39.53 -4.98 9.09
N VAL A 32 39.08 -4.47 7.94
CA VAL A 32 39.82 -3.44 7.19
C VAL A 32 40.14 -2.19 8.01
N ASP A 33 39.34 -1.89 9.04
CA ASP A 33 39.54 -0.74 9.92
C ASP A 33 40.35 -1.07 11.19
N GLY A 34 40.69 -2.35 11.39
CA GLY A 34 41.59 -2.83 12.45
C GLY A 34 40.93 -3.36 13.72
N TYR A 35 39.60 -3.55 13.73
CA TYR A 35 38.91 -4.24 14.83
C TYR A 35 39.13 -5.76 14.76
N LEU A 36 39.34 -6.42 15.90
CA LEU A 36 39.42 -7.86 16.02
C LEU A 36 38.04 -8.50 15.76
N ILE A 37 37.93 -9.29 14.70
CA ILE A 37 36.70 -10.01 14.31
C ILE A 37 36.84 -11.53 14.38
N GLY A 38 38.05 -12.07 14.56
CA GLY A 38 38.20 -13.50 14.74
C GLY A 38 39.46 -13.87 15.50
N PHE A 39 39.45 -15.04 16.13
CA PHE A 39 40.56 -15.62 16.88
C PHE A 39 40.31 -17.10 17.14
N THR A 40 41.37 -17.84 17.45
CA THR A 40 41.29 -19.22 17.95
C THR A 40 41.41 -19.21 19.48
N ALA A 41 40.49 -19.88 20.16
CA ALA A 41 40.54 -20.12 21.61
C ALA A 41 40.16 -21.57 21.90
N ASN A 42 40.95 -22.27 22.73
CA ASN A 42 40.75 -23.70 23.03
C ASN A 42 40.61 -24.58 21.78
N ASN A 43 41.42 -24.33 20.75
CA ASN A 43 41.37 -25.00 19.43
C ASN A 43 40.03 -24.83 18.68
N ILE A 44 39.24 -23.81 19.00
CA ILE A 44 38.01 -23.45 18.30
C ILE A 44 38.17 -22.06 17.72
N ASP A 45 37.90 -21.93 16.42
CA ASP A 45 37.88 -20.63 15.75
C ASP A 45 36.56 -19.91 16.04
N TYR A 46 36.66 -18.72 16.61
CA TYR A 46 35.55 -17.83 16.88
C TYR A 46 35.60 -16.63 15.97
N PHE A 47 34.43 -16.25 15.44
CA PHE A 47 34.26 -15.06 14.61
C PHE A 47 33.12 -14.22 15.15
N GLN A 48 33.24 -12.91 15.02
CA GLN A 48 32.17 -11.98 15.33
C GLN A 48 31.07 -12.13 14.27
N PHE A 49 29.84 -12.26 14.76
CA PHE A 49 28.64 -12.22 13.95
C PHE A 49 27.64 -11.26 14.59
N ASP A 50 27.00 -10.45 13.77
CA ASP A 50 25.88 -9.64 14.20
C ASP A 50 24.60 -10.50 14.18
N LYS A 51 23.54 -10.04 14.86
CA LYS A 51 22.21 -10.65 14.73
C LYS A 51 21.79 -10.79 13.26
N THR A 52 22.31 -9.90 12.42
CA THR A 52 21.98 -9.88 11.01
C THR A 52 22.58 -11.04 10.20
N ASP A 53 23.55 -11.76 10.76
CA ASP A 53 24.26 -12.89 10.13
C ASP A 53 23.63 -14.26 10.40
N PHE A 54 22.49 -14.29 11.10
CA PHE A 54 21.68 -15.49 11.33
C PHE A 54 20.39 -15.44 10.51
N LYS A 55 19.74 -16.60 10.31
CA LYS A 55 18.49 -16.73 9.55
C LYS A 55 17.38 -15.91 10.23
N GLU A 56 16.61 -15.23 9.39
CA GLU A 56 15.50 -14.38 9.82
C GLU A 56 14.45 -15.25 10.53
N ASN A 57 13.95 -14.80 11.69
CA ASN A 57 13.01 -15.46 12.63
C ASN A 57 13.61 -16.10 13.90
N GLU A 58 14.92 -15.96 14.15
CA GLU A 58 15.52 -16.48 15.38
C GLU A 58 15.69 -15.39 16.45
N GLU A 59 14.61 -15.14 17.20
CA GLU A 59 14.50 -14.05 18.18
C GLU A 59 15.51 -14.10 19.34
N LYS A 60 16.23 -15.22 19.53
CA LYS A 60 17.06 -15.48 20.72
C LYS A 60 18.58 -15.33 20.50
N ILE A 61 19.04 -14.98 19.30
CA ILE A 61 20.48 -14.79 19.03
C ILE A 61 20.86 -13.30 19.08
N ASN A 62 21.82 -12.99 19.95
CA ASN A 62 22.44 -11.67 20.08
C ASN A 62 23.78 -11.60 19.34
N ALA A 63 24.27 -10.43 18.98
CA ALA A 63 25.60 -10.27 18.42
C ALA A 63 26.70 -10.82 19.37
N GLY A 64 27.83 -11.24 18.80
CA GLY A 64 29.00 -11.68 19.56
C GLY A 64 29.91 -12.62 18.79
N TYR A 65 30.85 -13.25 19.50
CA TYR A 65 31.80 -14.19 18.91
C TYR A 65 31.24 -15.61 18.97
N TYR A 66 31.02 -16.25 17.83
CA TYR A 66 30.50 -17.62 17.73
C TYR A 66 31.50 -18.53 17.03
N SER A 67 31.44 -19.82 17.36
CA SER A 67 32.23 -20.84 16.68
C SER A 67 31.92 -20.82 15.18
N LEU A 68 32.95 -20.59 14.37
CA LEU A 68 32.80 -20.51 12.92
C LEU A 68 32.25 -21.82 12.34
N GLN A 69 32.77 -22.97 12.79
CA GLN A 69 32.31 -24.28 12.31
C GLN A 69 30.83 -24.52 12.65
N ASP A 70 30.41 -24.24 13.88
CA ASP A 70 29.01 -24.42 14.28
C ASP A 70 28.08 -23.50 13.47
N TRP A 71 28.51 -22.27 13.21
CA TRP A 71 27.76 -21.29 12.42
C TRP A 71 27.62 -21.74 10.96
N LEU A 72 28.67 -22.30 10.36
CA LEU A 72 28.61 -22.89 9.01
C LEU A 72 27.70 -24.13 8.95
N GLU A 73 27.74 -24.98 9.98
CA GLU A 73 26.85 -26.15 10.10
C GLU A 73 25.38 -25.73 10.26
N TYR A 74 25.13 -24.67 11.01
CA TYR A 74 23.81 -24.06 11.12
C TYR A 74 23.30 -23.56 9.76
N TRP A 75 24.14 -22.90 8.99
CA TRP A 75 23.78 -22.46 7.63
C TRP A 75 23.53 -23.63 6.69
N ALA A 76 24.23 -24.75 6.88
CA ALA A 76 24.00 -25.99 6.16
C ALA A 76 22.82 -26.83 6.68
N ASP A 77 21.98 -26.27 7.56
CA ASP A 77 20.79 -26.94 8.14
C ASP A 77 21.15 -28.19 8.98
N LYS A 78 22.40 -28.31 9.43
CA LYS A 78 22.89 -29.42 10.26
C LYS A 78 22.78 -29.14 11.76
N LYS A 79 22.71 -27.87 12.15
CA LYS A 79 22.56 -27.41 13.53
C LYS A 79 21.44 -26.40 13.66
N LYS A 80 20.85 -26.36 14.84
CA LYS A 80 19.94 -25.28 15.25
C LYS A 80 20.72 -24.12 15.85
N SER A 81 20.09 -22.97 15.88
CA SER A 81 20.65 -21.72 16.40
C SER A 81 21.11 -21.75 17.85
N ASN A 82 20.34 -22.42 18.69
CA ASN A 82 20.67 -22.61 20.11
C ASN A 82 21.82 -23.62 20.34
N GLU A 83 22.29 -24.32 19.29
CA GLU A 83 23.40 -25.26 19.35
C GLU A 83 24.74 -24.62 18.94
N ILE A 84 24.72 -23.35 18.50
CA ILE A 84 25.92 -22.65 18.05
C ILE A 84 26.69 -22.16 19.29
N ARG A 85 27.91 -22.66 19.48
CA ARG A 85 28.76 -22.25 20.61
C ARG A 85 29.09 -20.76 20.51
N LYS A 86 28.74 -20.00 21.54
CA LYS A 86 29.14 -18.61 21.73
C LYS A 86 30.34 -18.54 22.68
N PHE A 87 31.33 -17.73 22.33
CA PHE A 87 32.42 -17.38 23.24
C PHE A 87 31.86 -16.48 24.35
N ASP A 88 32.11 -16.85 25.60
CA ASP A 88 31.69 -16.02 26.74
C ASP A 88 32.58 -14.78 26.84
N ASN A 89 31.98 -13.59 26.80
CA ASN A 89 32.69 -12.32 26.93
C ASN A 89 33.45 -12.22 28.26
N SER A 90 33.04 -12.95 29.32
CA SER A 90 33.77 -12.98 30.58
C SER A 90 35.15 -13.65 30.47
N ASN A 91 35.38 -14.45 29.42
CA ASN A 91 36.66 -15.09 29.17
C ASN A 91 37.69 -14.14 28.55
N PHE A 92 37.28 -12.94 28.11
CA PHE A 92 38.22 -11.92 27.69
C PHE A 92 38.98 -11.37 28.89
N MET A 93 40.31 -11.40 28.80
CA MET A 93 41.18 -10.78 29.78
C MET A 93 41.17 -9.26 29.59
N LYS A 94 40.89 -8.53 30.67
CA LYS A 94 40.92 -7.06 30.66
C LYS A 94 42.33 -6.54 30.41
N VAL A 95 42.44 -5.50 29.58
CA VAL A 95 43.69 -4.74 29.39
C VAL A 95 44.16 -4.12 30.71
N GLN A 96 45.47 -4.05 30.93
CA GLN A 96 46.10 -3.38 32.08
C GLN A 96 47.01 -2.25 31.60
N VAL A 97 47.28 -1.28 32.49
CA VAL A 97 48.25 -0.22 32.22
C VAL A 97 49.60 -0.82 31.87
N GLY A 98 50.20 -0.33 30.79
CA GLY A 98 51.47 -0.83 30.27
C GLY A 98 51.33 -1.90 29.17
N ASP A 99 50.13 -2.41 28.89
CA ASP A 99 49.93 -3.31 27.75
C ASP A 99 50.10 -2.59 26.42
N GLN A 100 50.45 -3.32 25.37
CA GLN A 100 50.64 -2.77 24.03
C GLN A 100 49.41 -3.06 23.17
N VAL A 101 48.65 -2.02 22.83
CA VAL A 101 47.54 -2.12 21.88
C VAL A 101 48.10 -2.14 20.46
N SER A 102 47.70 -3.14 19.67
CA SER A 102 48.06 -3.27 18.26
C SER A 102 46.81 -3.14 17.40
N VAL A 103 46.82 -2.19 16.46
CA VAL A 103 45.75 -1.98 15.47
C VAL A 103 46.34 -2.17 14.08
N VAL A 104 45.85 -3.16 13.35
CA VAL A 104 46.28 -3.43 11.97
C VAL A 104 45.14 -3.10 11.02
N LYS A 105 45.22 -1.97 10.32
CA LYS A 105 44.19 -1.54 9.37
C LYS A 105 44.74 -1.49 7.95
N GLN A 106 43.87 -1.60 6.96
CA GLN A 106 44.23 -1.49 5.56
C GLN A 106 44.67 -0.05 5.22
N LYS A 107 45.79 0.10 4.52
CA LYS A 107 46.19 1.40 4.00
C LYS A 107 45.34 1.73 2.77
N ILE A 108 44.68 2.89 2.78
CA ILE A 108 43.97 3.40 1.61
C ILE A 108 44.87 4.45 0.95
N THR A 109 45.41 4.12 -0.21
CA THR A 109 46.19 5.05 -1.04
C THR A 109 45.73 4.98 -2.48
N TYR A 110 46.02 6.03 -3.23
CA TYR A 110 45.84 6.11 -4.67
C TYR A 110 47.08 5.69 -5.47
N ASP A 111 48.10 5.10 -4.81
CA ASP A 111 49.33 4.65 -5.46
C ASP A 111 49.36 3.13 -5.65
N ALA A 112 49.89 2.69 -6.79
CA ALA A 112 50.06 1.27 -7.13
C ALA A 112 50.96 0.51 -6.13
N GLN A 113 51.83 1.24 -5.44
CA GLN A 113 52.86 0.65 -4.57
C GLN A 113 52.37 0.42 -3.13
N SER A 114 51.24 1.02 -2.71
CA SER A 114 50.77 0.88 -1.34
C SER A 114 49.40 0.23 -1.16
N TYR A 115 48.69 -0.19 -2.22
CA TYR A 115 47.39 -0.85 -2.07
C TYR A 115 47.48 -2.20 -1.32
N ASN A 116 48.65 -2.83 -1.36
CA ASN A 116 48.94 -4.08 -0.68
C ASN A 116 49.63 -3.85 0.68
N LEU A 117 49.51 -2.65 1.27
CA LEU A 117 50.08 -2.36 2.57
C LEU A 117 48.98 -2.25 3.64
N ASN A 118 49.27 -2.83 4.81
CA ASN A 118 48.56 -2.58 6.05
C ASN A 118 49.35 -1.59 6.90
N GLU A 119 48.64 -0.75 7.63
CA GLU A 119 49.18 0.13 8.66
C GLU A 119 49.02 -0.53 10.02
N GLU A 120 50.13 -0.86 10.67
CA GLU A 120 50.16 -1.36 12.05
C GLU A 120 50.52 -0.24 13.02
N TYR A 121 49.59 0.12 13.88
CA TYR A 121 49.78 1.08 14.95
C TYR A 121 49.99 0.35 16.27
N LYS A 122 51.03 0.74 17.01
CA LYS A 122 51.34 0.20 18.33
C LYS A 122 51.48 1.31 19.33
N TYR A 123 50.75 1.22 20.44
CA TYR A 123 50.83 2.19 21.53
C TYR A 123 50.59 1.53 22.88
N THR A 124 51.16 2.12 23.93
CA THR A 124 51.01 1.62 25.30
C THR A 124 49.70 2.12 25.91
N TRP A 125 48.95 1.21 26.51
CA TRP A 125 47.70 1.51 27.22
C TRP A 125 47.99 2.24 28.54
N ASN A 126 47.30 3.36 28.80
CA ASN A 126 47.42 4.15 30.03
C ASN A 126 46.04 4.62 30.52
N LEU A 127 45.77 4.48 31.83
CA LEU A 127 44.53 4.91 32.50
C LEU A 127 44.27 6.43 32.43
N ALA A 128 45.31 7.25 32.27
CA ALA A 128 45.15 8.72 32.19
C ALA A 128 44.51 9.20 30.88
N ASN A 129 44.48 8.35 29.85
CA ASN A 129 43.89 8.60 28.54
C ASN A 129 42.74 7.61 28.32
N VAL A 130 41.66 7.72 29.09
CA VAL A 130 40.39 7.02 28.80
C VAL A 130 39.79 7.64 27.53
N TYR A 131 40.45 7.42 26.38
CA TYR A 131 39.71 7.35 25.15
C TYR A 131 38.88 6.09 25.30
N SER A 132 37.63 6.27 25.75
CA SER A 132 36.53 5.55 25.12
C SER A 132 36.82 5.60 23.63
N VAL A 133 37.41 4.53 23.06
CA VAL A 133 37.57 4.44 21.61
C VAL A 133 36.14 4.41 21.12
N PRO A 134 35.59 5.52 20.59
CA PRO A 134 34.17 5.58 20.31
C PRO A 134 33.91 4.49 19.29
N PHE A 135 32.97 3.61 19.56
CA PHE A 135 32.58 2.58 18.62
C PHE A 135 31.81 3.25 17.49
N LYS A 136 32.52 3.82 16.53
CA LYS A 136 31.96 4.21 15.25
C LYS A 136 32.20 3.06 14.29
N ARG A 137 31.10 2.46 13.80
CA ARG A 137 31.17 1.56 12.65
C ARG A 137 32.02 2.27 11.58
N ASN A 138 33.16 1.68 11.24
CA ASN A 138 34.13 2.10 10.21
C ASN A 138 35.33 2.96 10.65
N LYS A 139 35.56 3.27 11.94
CA LYS A 139 36.80 4.01 12.29
C LYS A 139 37.27 3.80 13.73
N ILE A 140 38.46 3.22 13.88
CA ILE A 140 39.21 3.21 15.15
C ILE A 140 39.88 4.58 15.36
N TYR A 141 39.69 5.16 16.54
CA TYR A 141 40.48 6.32 16.97
C TYR A 141 41.90 5.88 17.34
N ILE A 142 42.90 6.50 16.70
CA ILE A 142 44.33 6.26 16.93
C ILE A 142 44.91 7.57 17.46
N PRO A 143 45.70 7.56 18.56
CA PRO A 143 46.31 8.78 19.10
C PRO A 143 47.22 9.47 18.08
N ASP A 144 47.15 10.80 18.02
CA ASP A 144 47.79 11.64 16.98
C ASP A 144 49.32 11.51 16.91
N ASN A 145 49.97 11.02 17.97
CA ASN A 145 51.42 10.86 18.07
C ASN A 145 51.95 9.48 17.63
N ILE A 146 51.08 8.58 17.15
CA ILE A 146 51.47 7.22 16.75
C ILE A 146 51.61 7.12 15.24
N THR A 147 52.83 6.86 14.77
CA THR A 147 53.11 6.58 13.37
C THR A 147 52.93 5.09 13.05
N PRO A 148 52.29 4.73 11.93
CA PRO A 148 52.11 3.34 11.55
C PRO A 148 53.40 2.68 11.06
N GLN A 149 53.57 1.40 11.37
CA GLN A 149 54.49 0.50 10.69
C GLN A 149 53.80 -0.12 9.47
N LEU A 150 54.39 0.05 8.29
CA LEU A 150 53.83 -0.54 7.06
C LEU A 150 54.15 -2.04 7.01
N LYS A 151 53.11 -2.86 6.85
CA LYS A 151 53.21 -4.31 6.65
C LYS A 151 52.72 -4.69 5.27
N VAL A 152 53.50 -5.50 4.56
CA VAL A 152 53.09 -6.02 3.26
C VAL A 152 52.01 -7.09 3.44
N TYR A 153 50.88 -6.87 2.80
CA TYR A 153 49.86 -7.87 2.51
C TYR A 153 50.10 -8.37 1.09
N ASN A 154 50.06 -9.68 0.87
CA ASN A 154 50.30 -10.26 -0.45
C ASN A 154 48.97 -10.80 -0.99
N PRO A 155 48.15 -9.96 -1.68
CA PRO A 155 46.98 -10.44 -2.37
C PRO A 155 47.41 -11.44 -3.45
N GLU A 156 46.50 -12.31 -3.83
CA GLU A 156 46.75 -13.27 -4.91
C GLU A 156 46.86 -12.57 -6.28
N GLY A 157 47.30 -13.31 -7.29
CA GLY A 157 47.50 -12.77 -8.65
C GLY A 157 46.25 -12.11 -9.25
N ASN A 158 45.07 -12.73 -9.15
CA ASN A 158 43.84 -12.21 -9.75
C ASN A 158 43.34 -10.92 -9.09
N ALA A 159 43.40 -10.84 -7.75
CA ALA A 159 43.10 -9.62 -7.00
C ALA A 159 44.10 -8.48 -7.33
N THR A 160 45.37 -8.83 -7.50
CA THR A 160 46.43 -7.89 -7.91
C THR A 160 46.17 -7.34 -9.31
N GLU A 161 45.84 -8.21 -10.27
CA GLU A 161 45.49 -7.83 -11.64
C GLU A 161 44.27 -6.92 -11.68
N PHE A 162 43.21 -7.25 -10.92
CA PHE A 162 42.02 -6.40 -10.83
C PHE A 162 42.38 -4.98 -10.38
N PHE A 163 43.14 -4.83 -9.28
CA PHE A 163 43.49 -3.51 -8.79
C PHE A 163 44.31 -2.72 -9.84
N ASN A 164 45.35 -3.36 -10.38
CA ASN A 164 46.26 -2.73 -11.34
C ASN A 164 45.54 -2.29 -12.63
N ASN A 165 44.66 -3.13 -13.16
CA ASN A 165 43.94 -2.84 -14.41
C ASN A 165 42.92 -1.72 -14.27
N ASN A 166 42.42 -1.44 -13.06
CA ASN A 166 41.32 -0.51 -12.83
C ASN A 166 41.72 0.78 -12.08
N MET A 167 42.99 0.90 -11.68
CA MET A 167 43.54 2.07 -10.99
C MET A 167 43.44 3.37 -11.80
N TYR A 168 43.36 3.27 -13.13
CA TYR A 168 43.16 4.45 -14.00
C TYR A 168 41.87 5.23 -13.64
N LEU A 169 40.86 4.56 -13.08
CA LEU A 169 39.61 5.19 -12.64
C LEU A 169 39.82 6.19 -11.49
N ILE A 170 40.87 6.01 -10.68
CA ILE A 170 41.24 6.97 -9.63
C ILE A 170 41.70 8.30 -10.25
N ASN A 171 42.45 8.22 -11.35
CA ASN A 171 42.96 9.42 -12.03
C ASN A 171 41.85 10.24 -12.70
N ASN A 172 40.69 9.63 -12.96
CA ASN A 172 39.52 10.33 -13.50
C ASN A 172 38.79 11.19 -12.46
N MET A 173 39.18 11.15 -11.18
CA MET A 173 38.55 11.92 -10.11
C MET A 173 39.24 13.27 -9.88
N SER A 174 38.44 14.32 -9.77
CA SER A 174 38.88 15.71 -9.55
C SER A 174 39.33 16.02 -8.12
N SER A 175 38.73 15.43 -7.09
CA SER A 175 39.04 15.70 -5.68
C SER A 175 39.77 14.55 -4.99
N ILE A 176 40.58 14.87 -3.98
CA ILE A 176 41.28 13.86 -3.16
C ILE A 176 40.30 12.93 -2.43
N GLU A 177 39.16 13.46 -2.01
CA GLU A 177 38.10 12.70 -1.34
C GLU A 177 37.51 11.64 -2.26
N LYS A 178 37.19 12.00 -3.51
CA LYS A 178 36.68 11.08 -4.52
C LYS A 178 37.73 10.06 -4.94
N LYS A 179 38.99 10.48 -5.05
CA LYS A 179 40.12 9.55 -5.28
C LYS A 179 40.20 8.49 -4.19
N ASN A 180 40.06 8.90 -2.94
CA ASN A 180 40.07 7.98 -1.80
C ASN A 180 38.85 7.06 -1.82
N GLU A 181 37.66 7.56 -2.13
CA GLU A 181 36.44 6.74 -2.25
C GLU A 181 36.58 5.66 -3.34
N VAL A 182 37.06 6.05 -4.52
CA VAL A 182 37.34 5.13 -5.64
C VAL A 182 38.41 4.11 -5.27
N ALA A 183 39.52 4.57 -4.65
CA ALA A 183 40.59 3.68 -4.19
C ALA A 183 40.08 2.67 -3.16
N SER A 184 39.23 3.08 -2.21
CA SER A 184 38.61 2.19 -1.24
C SER A 184 37.79 1.09 -1.92
N TYR A 185 36.91 1.42 -2.87
CA TYR A 185 36.12 0.40 -3.55
C TYR A 185 36.97 -0.59 -4.35
N LEU A 186 38.04 -0.12 -4.99
CA LEU A 186 38.98 -1.00 -5.69
C LEU A 186 39.73 -1.92 -4.71
N ILE A 187 40.24 -1.39 -3.61
CA ILE A 187 40.94 -2.18 -2.59
C ILE A 187 39.98 -3.22 -1.99
N TYR A 188 38.79 -2.81 -1.56
CA TYR A 188 37.83 -3.73 -0.95
C TYR A 188 37.36 -4.83 -1.91
N SER A 189 37.17 -4.50 -3.19
CA SER A 189 36.84 -5.49 -4.22
C SER A 189 37.98 -6.48 -4.43
N ALA A 190 39.24 -6.01 -4.50
CA ALA A 190 40.43 -6.87 -4.61
C ALA A 190 40.54 -7.84 -3.43
N TYR A 191 40.30 -7.35 -2.21
CA TYR A 191 40.25 -8.18 -1.01
C TYR A 191 39.15 -9.25 -1.08
N CYS A 192 37.95 -8.89 -1.51
CA CYS A 192 36.87 -9.86 -1.66
C CYS A 192 37.23 -10.93 -2.72
N ILE A 193 37.80 -10.53 -3.87
CA ILE A 193 38.29 -11.46 -4.91
C ILE A 193 39.31 -12.43 -4.31
N HIS A 194 40.29 -11.92 -3.54
CA HIS A 194 41.30 -12.74 -2.88
C HIS A 194 40.66 -13.80 -1.96
N HIS A 195 39.72 -13.38 -1.10
CA HIS A 195 39.09 -14.32 -0.18
C HIS A 195 38.18 -15.32 -0.88
N ILE A 196 37.49 -14.90 -1.96
CA ILE A 196 36.68 -15.79 -2.78
C ILE A 196 37.55 -16.89 -3.41
N ASN A 197 38.65 -16.51 -4.04
CA ASN A 197 39.51 -17.44 -4.75
C ASN A 197 40.19 -18.44 -3.81
N ASN A 198 40.57 -18.01 -2.60
CA ASN A 198 41.25 -18.90 -1.64
C ASN A 198 40.29 -19.69 -0.74
N SER A 199 39.08 -19.18 -0.47
CA SER A 199 38.17 -19.79 0.53
C SER A 199 36.94 -20.47 -0.07
N ILE A 200 36.52 -20.07 -1.27
CA ILE A 200 35.28 -20.53 -1.90
C ILE A 200 35.60 -21.30 -3.19
N LEU A 201 36.39 -20.74 -4.11
CA LEU A 201 36.69 -21.42 -5.38
C LEU A 201 37.53 -22.69 -5.20
N THR A 202 38.31 -22.79 -4.13
CA THR A 202 39.04 -24.00 -3.74
C THR A 202 38.13 -25.20 -3.41
N LEU A 203 36.82 -24.98 -3.25
CA LEU A 203 35.84 -26.04 -3.04
C LEU A 203 35.41 -26.74 -4.35
N PHE A 204 35.77 -26.17 -5.50
CA PHE A 204 35.42 -26.65 -6.85
C PHE A 204 36.67 -27.16 -7.58
N THR A 205 37.27 -28.23 -7.07
CA THR A 205 38.53 -28.79 -7.59
C THR A 205 38.34 -29.70 -8.81
N GLU A 206 37.10 -30.05 -9.14
CA GLU A 206 36.80 -30.93 -10.26
C GLU A 206 37.18 -30.31 -11.60
N ALA A 207 37.73 -31.12 -12.51
CA ALA A 207 38.19 -30.67 -13.82
C ALA A 207 37.07 -30.02 -14.65
N SER A 208 35.83 -30.49 -14.48
CA SER A 208 34.64 -29.96 -15.18
C SER A 208 34.27 -28.53 -14.80
N TYR A 209 34.84 -27.97 -13.72
CA TYR A 209 34.56 -26.60 -13.27
C TYR A 209 35.67 -25.60 -13.59
N GLN A 210 36.87 -26.09 -13.97
CA GLN A 210 38.05 -25.22 -14.12
C GLN A 210 37.90 -24.19 -15.23
N SER A 211 37.28 -24.55 -16.36
CA SER A 211 37.02 -23.60 -17.45
C SER A 211 36.12 -22.43 -17.00
N TYR A 212 35.09 -22.71 -16.20
CA TYR A 212 34.17 -21.70 -15.67
C TYR A 212 34.86 -20.79 -14.65
N ILE A 213 35.70 -21.37 -13.79
CA ILE A 213 36.50 -20.62 -12.81
C ILE A 213 37.49 -19.69 -13.50
N ILE A 214 38.15 -20.16 -14.56
CA ILE A 214 39.10 -19.36 -15.34
C ILE A 214 38.39 -18.14 -15.96
N GLU A 215 37.22 -18.34 -16.59
CA GLU A 215 36.48 -17.23 -17.19
C GLU A 215 35.99 -16.23 -16.13
N GLN A 216 35.49 -16.70 -14.99
CA GLN A 216 35.06 -15.82 -13.91
C GLN A 216 36.23 -14.99 -13.35
N LYS A 217 37.41 -15.61 -13.17
CA LYS A 217 38.62 -14.88 -12.78
C LYS A 217 39.04 -13.86 -13.84
N ALA A 218 38.97 -14.21 -15.12
CA ALA A 218 39.29 -13.29 -16.21
C ALA A 218 38.36 -12.07 -16.24
N TYR A 219 37.05 -12.26 -15.98
CA TYR A 219 36.10 -11.16 -15.79
C TYR A 219 36.52 -10.25 -14.64
N TRP A 220 36.81 -10.82 -13.47
CA TRP A 220 37.23 -10.03 -12.30
C TRP A 220 38.57 -9.32 -12.50
N SER A 221 39.50 -9.82 -13.30
CA SER A 221 40.75 -9.09 -13.57
C SER A 221 40.49 -7.77 -14.32
N ASN A 222 39.40 -7.64 -15.09
CA ASN A 222 39.12 -6.45 -15.89
C ASN A 222 37.61 -6.26 -16.18
N PRO A 223 36.78 -5.97 -15.16
CA PRO A 223 35.33 -5.89 -15.32
C PRO A 223 34.88 -4.58 -16.00
N PHE A 224 35.72 -3.54 -16.02
CA PHE A 224 35.39 -2.22 -16.54
C PHE A 224 36.05 -1.92 -17.89
N SER A 225 36.38 -2.96 -18.66
CA SER A 225 36.93 -2.81 -20.00
C SER A 225 35.92 -2.07 -20.90
N GLY A 226 36.14 -0.77 -21.13
CA GLY A 226 35.24 0.10 -21.91
C GLY A 226 34.60 1.25 -21.14
N ALA A 227 34.87 1.39 -19.84
CA ALA A 227 34.38 2.51 -19.01
C ALA A 227 35.16 3.83 -19.24
N SER A 228 35.55 4.13 -20.47
CA SER A 228 36.16 5.41 -20.82
C SER A 228 35.08 6.48 -20.97
N ASN A 229 35.33 7.69 -20.46
CA ASN A 229 34.46 8.87 -20.57
C ASN A 229 33.18 8.88 -19.70
N LEU A 230 33.10 8.05 -18.67
CA LEU A 230 32.01 8.16 -17.68
C LEU A 230 32.16 9.41 -16.81
N GLN A 231 31.03 9.98 -16.38
CA GLN A 231 31.03 11.05 -15.37
C GLN A 231 31.52 10.48 -14.03
N GLU A 232 32.11 11.33 -13.18
CA GLU A 232 32.68 10.89 -11.90
C GLU A 232 31.65 10.16 -11.00
N SER A 233 30.41 10.64 -10.97
CA SER A 233 29.31 10.01 -10.22
C SER A 233 29.00 8.60 -10.71
N ASP A 234 29.10 8.38 -12.03
CA ASP A 234 28.82 7.08 -12.63
C ASP A 234 29.95 6.09 -12.35
N VAL A 235 31.20 6.55 -12.32
CA VAL A 235 32.36 5.72 -11.94
C VAL A 235 32.25 5.28 -10.48
N ILE A 236 31.93 6.20 -9.56
CA ILE A 236 31.75 5.86 -8.14
C ILE A 236 30.61 4.86 -7.97
N LYS A 237 29.48 5.08 -8.64
CA LYS A 237 28.35 4.16 -8.61
C LYS A 237 28.72 2.77 -9.17
N LEU A 238 29.38 2.73 -10.32
CA LEU A 238 29.84 1.49 -10.96
C LEU A 238 30.74 0.67 -10.03
N LEU A 239 31.70 1.32 -9.37
CA LEU A 239 32.62 0.65 -8.45
C LEU A 239 31.95 0.20 -7.15
N ARG A 240 31.03 1.00 -6.62
CA ARG A 240 30.22 0.63 -5.46
C ARG A 240 29.35 -0.59 -5.76
N ASP A 241 28.70 -0.60 -6.92
CA ASP A 241 27.84 -1.70 -7.36
C ASP A 241 28.65 -2.97 -7.58
N PHE A 242 29.84 -2.88 -8.20
CA PHE A 242 30.75 -4.01 -8.36
C PHE A 242 31.28 -4.52 -7.01
N TYR A 243 31.70 -3.62 -6.11
CA TYR A 243 32.11 -4.02 -4.75
C TYR A 243 30.99 -4.78 -4.04
N GLN A 244 29.76 -4.28 -4.12
CA GLN A 244 28.60 -4.94 -3.52
C GLN A 244 28.34 -6.31 -4.16
N GLU A 245 28.51 -6.47 -5.48
CA GLU A 245 28.39 -7.75 -6.18
C GLU A 245 29.40 -8.78 -5.64
N VAL A 246 30.68 -8.42 -5.59
CA VAL A 246 31.75 -9.30 -5.13
C VAL A 246 31.64 -9.57 -3.62
N LEU A 247 31.24 -8.58 -2.82
CA LEU A 247 30.97 -8.76 -1.39
C LEU A 247 29.81 -9.74 -1.18
N ASN A 248 28.70 -9.56 -1.91
CA ASN A 248 27.54 -10.45 -1.83
C ASN A 248 27.91 -11.88 -2.22
N PHE A 249 28.76 -12.05 -3.25
CA PHE A 249 29.35 -13.34 -3.58
C PHE A 249 30.08 -13.90 -2.37
N TYR A 250 31.08 -13.19 -1.85
CA TYR A 250 31.93 -13.68 -0.76
C TYR A 250 31.07 -14.11 0.43
N VAL A 251 30.14 -13.27 0.86
CA VAL A 251 29.25 -13.53 1.99
C VAL A 251 28.36 -14.75 1.73
N THR A 252 27.74 -14.84 0.55
CA THR A 252 26.84 -15.97 0.21
C THR A 252 27.62 -17.28 0.08
N GLY A 253 28.75 -17.28 -0.61
CA GLY A 253 29.59 -18.47 -0.75
C GLY A 253 30.24 -18.90 0.55
N PHE A 254 30.57 -17.96 1.44
CA PHE A 254 31.05 -18.27 2.78
C PHE A 254 29.96 -18.93 3.64
N ARG A 255 28.73 -18.41 3.62
CA ARG A 255 27.56 -19.01 4.31
C ARG A 255 27.25 -20.41 3.77
N CYS A 256 27.33 -20.59 2.47
CA CYS A 256 27.04 -21.87 1.82
C CYS A 256 28.25 -22.83 1.79
N LYS A 257 29.38 -22.49 2.42
CA LYS A 257 30.63 -23.26 2.33
C LYS A 257 30.44 -24.75 2.64
N GLU A 258 29.72 -25.07 3.71
CA GLU A 258 29.41 -26.46 4.07
C GLU A 258 28.43 -27.11 3.08
N LYS A 259 27.45 -26.39 2.54
CA LYS A 259 26.55 -26.93 1.49
C LYS A 259 27.33 -27.25 0.21
N ILE A 260 28.22 -26.35 -0.22
CA ILE A 260 29.07 -26.51 -1.40
C ILE A 260 29.97 -27.74 -1.26
N LYS A 261 30.61 -27.91 -0.10
CA LYS A 261 31.51 -29.03 0.18
C LYS A 261 30.82 -30.39 0.08
N ASN A 262 29.55 -30.46 0.46
CA ASN A 262 28.76 -31.70 0.44
C ASN A 262 27.95 -31.91 -0.85
N ALA A 263 27.86 -30.89 -1.71
CA ALA A 263 27.17 -30.98 -2.97
C ALA A 263 27.97 -31.81 -4.00
N VAL A 264 27.26 -32.44 -4.94
CA VAL A 264 27.84 -33.20 -6.06
C VAL A 264 27.09 -32.87 -7.36
N GLY A 265 27.70 -33.17 -8.50
CA GLY A 265 27.05 -33.08 -9.83
C GLY A 265 26.44 -31.69 -10.13
N ASN A 266 25.19 -31.68 -10.59
CA ASN A 266 24.48 -30.46 -10.97
C ASN A 266 24.23 -29.53 -9.79
N LYS A 267 24.02 -30.05 -8.57
CA LYS A 267 23.86 -29.23 -7.37
C LYS A 267 25.13 -28.44 -7.04
N LYS A 268 26.30 -29.06 -7.23
CA LYS A 268 27.58 -28.37 -7.04
C LYS A 268 27.81 -27.31 -8.13
N LEU A 269 27.45 -27.62 -9.38
CA LEU A 269 27.46 -26.62 -10.46
C LEU A 269 26.51 -25.45 -10.15
N PHE A 270 25.30 -25.72 -9.65
CA PHE A 270 24.35 -24.69 -9.22
C PHE A 270 24.99 -23.71 -8.22
N TYR A 271 25.64 -24.22 -7.17
CA TYR A 271 26.33 -23.35 -6.23
C TYR A 271 27.45 -22.54 -6.90
N LEU A 272 28.23 -23.13 -7.81
CA LEU A 272 29.23 -22.37 -8.58
C LEU A 272 28.57 -21.27 -9.42
N THR A 273 27.40 -21.52 -9.99
CA THR A 273 26.73 -20.54 -10.87
C THR A 273 26.01 -19.42 -10.13
N LEU A 274 25.56 -19.62 -8.88
CA LEU A 274 25.02 -18.55 -8.01
C LEU A 274 25.96 -17.34 -7.91
N PHE A 275 27.22 -17.59 -8.19
CA PHE A 275 28.37 -16.75 -7.98
C PHE A 275 28.92 -16.17 -9.29
N MET A 276 28.55 -16.74 -10.43
CA MET A 276 29.10 -16.32 -11.72
C MET A 276 28.44 -15.04 -12.25
N SER A 277 29.25 -14.20 -12.90
CA SER A 277 28.79 -13.04 -13.66
C SER A 277 28.01 -13.49 -14.92
N VAL A 278 27.23 -12.58 -15.49
CA VAL A 278 26.56 -12.81 -16.79
C VAL A 278 27.57 -13.23 -17.86
N LYS A 279 28.74 -12.59 -17.89
CA LYS A 279 29.83 -12.91 -18.83
C LYS A 279 30.35 -14.33 -18.62
N ALA A 280 30.64 -14.73 -17.39
CA ALA A 280 31.11 -16.10 -17.15
C ALA A 280 30.04 -17.15 -17.47
N LEU A 281 28.76 -16.85 -17.20
CA LEU A 281 27.63 -17.72 -17.56
C LEU A 281 27.51 -17.96 -19.08
N THR A 282 28.10 -17.14 -19.95
CA THR A 282 28.05 -17.37 -21.41
C THR A 282 28.81 -18.64 -21.82
N THR A 283 29.72 -19.12 -20.97
CA THR A 283 30.47 -20.37 -21.20
C THR A 283 29.62 -21.63 -21.00
N LEU A 284 28.48 -21.53 -20.30
CA LEU A 284 27.57 -22.66 -20.11
C LEU A 284 26.79 -22.95 -21.39
N THR A 285 26.62 -24.23 -21.70
CA THR A 285 25.69 -24.68 -22.75
C THR A 285 24.24 -24.46 -22.31
N ALA A 286 23.30 -24.38 -23.26
CA ALA A 286 21.88 -24.24 -22.95
C ALA A 286 21.38 -25.37 -22.05
N LYS A 287 21.78 -26.62 -22.32
CA LYS A 287 21.51 -27.77 -21.45
C LYS A 287 21.98 -27.57 -20.01
N LEU A 288 23.21 -27.11 -19.78
CA LEU A 288 23.71 -26.87 -18.42
C LEU A 288 22.98 -25.72 -17.73
N LYS A 289 22.61 -24.67 -18.46
CA LYS A 289 21.77 -23.58 -17.94
C LYS A 289 20.41 -24.11 -17.45
N ILE A 290 19.78 -25.02 -18.19
CA ILE A 290 18.51 -25.67 -17.78
C ILE A 290 18.70 -26.54 -16.53
N GLU A 291 19.74 -27.35 -16.46
CA GLU A 291 20.02 -28.17 -15.28
C GLU A 291 20.27 -27.33 -14.01
N VAL A 292 21.01 -26.22 -14.16
CA VAL A 292 21.20 -25.26 -13.06
C VAL A 292 19.88 -24.63 -12.62
N LEU A 293 19.03 -24.24 -13.58
CA LEU A 293 17.71 -23.69 -13.25
C LEU A 293 16.84 -24.72 -12.52
N LYS A 294 16.86 -25.99 -12.92
CA LYS A 294 16.16 -27.08 -12.22
C LYS A 294 16.64 -27.24 -10.77
N GLU A 295 17.94 -27.18 -10.52
CA GLU A 295 18.51 -27.26 -9.17
C GLU A 295 18.18 -26.02 -8.31
N SER A 296 17.94 -24.87 -8.97
CA SER A 296 17.66 -23.60 -8.32
C SER A 296 16.24 -23.49 -7.77
N VAL A 297 15.27 -24.18 -8.37
CA VAL A 297 13.84 -23.92 -8.09
C VAL A 297 13.40 -24.26 -6.67
N ASP A 298 13.99 -25.28 -6.05
CA ASP A 298 13.72 -25.63 -4.65
C ASP A 298 14.34 -24.60 -3.69
N GLU A 299 15.45 -23.95 -4.08
CA GLU A 299 16.13 -22.93 -3.28
C GLU A 299 15.45 -21.55 -3.39
N MET A 300 14.72 -21.26 -4.48
CA MET A 300 13.96 -20.01 -4.65
C MET A 300 12.87 -19.81 -3.58
N SER A 301 12.44 -20.89 -2.90
CA SER A 301 11.46 -20.83 -1.82
C SER A 301 12.04 -20.45 -0.46
N ARG A 302 13.37 -20.42 -0.30
CA ARG A 302 14.05 -20.20 0.98
C ARG A 302 14.45 -18.73 1.15
N ILE A 303 13.87 -18.07 2.15
CA ILE A 303 13.93 -16.62 2.42
C ILE A 303 15.31 -15.98 2.22
N PHE A 304 16.39 -16.66 2.60
CA PHE A 304 17.72 -16.05 2.65
C PHE A 304 18.58 -16.23 1.40
N GLU A 305 18.43 -17.34 0.68
CA GLU A 305 19.10 -17.55 -0.63
C GLU A 305 18.21 -17.08 -1.78
N ARG A 306 16.91 -16.83 -1.51
CA ARG A 306 15.91 -16.42 -2.49
C ARG A 306 16.41 -15.32 -3.43
N GLU A 307 16.90 -14.20 -2.91
CA GLU A 307 17.36 -13.09 -3.76
C GLU A 307 18.53 -13.50 -4.68
N ALA A 308 19.53 -14.23 -4.16
CA ALA A 308 20.68 -14.67 -4.96
C ALA A 308 20.27 -15.69 -6.03
N VAL A 309 19.35 -16.60 -5.70
CA VAL A 309 18.83 -17.65 -6.58
C VAL A 309 17.90 -17.06 -7.65
N GLU A 310 17.04 -16.12 -7.29
CA GLU A 310 16.18 -15.41 -8.24
C GLU A 310 17.02 -14.57 -9.23
N ASN A 311 18.04 -13.87 -8.73
CA ASN A 311 18.98 -13.14 -9.59
C ASN A 311 19.82 -14.07 -10.47
N LEU A 312 20.08 -15.32 -10.04
CA LEU A 312 20.70 -16.32 -10.92
C LEU A 312 19.80 -16.63 -12.13
N ALA A 313 18.48 -16.78 -11.95
CA ALA A 313 17.58 -17.04 -13.07
C ALA A 313 17.54 -15.91 -14.09
N VAL A 314 17.66 -14.66 -13.63
CA VAL A 314 17.79 -13.48 -14.50
C VAL A 314 19.15 -13.47 -15.22
N ARG A 315 20.27 -13.68 -14.51
CA ARG A 315 21.62 -13.69 -15.10
C ARG A 315 21.81 -14.83 -16.11
N ILE A 316 21.42 -16.04 -15.72
CA ILE A 316 20.55 -16.92 -16.50
C ILE A 316 20.29 -16.55 -17.97
N ALA A 317 19.10 -15.98 -18.14
CA ALA A 317 18.54 -15.51 -19.39
C ALA A 317 19.37 -14.38 -20.03
N ASN A 318 20.03 -13.52 -19.25
CA ASN A 318 20.86 -12.44 -19.78
C ASN A 318 22.25 -12.89 -20.30
N SER A 319 22.65 -14.14 -20.06
CA SER A 319 23.97 -14.66 -20.45
C SER A 319 24.08 -15.13 -21.90
N PHE A 320 23.09 -14.81 -22.75
CA PHE A 320 23.18 -15.01 -24.19
C PHE A 320 23.71 -13.73 -24.83
N ASN A 321 24.55 -13.90 -25.84
CA ASN A 321 25.22 -12.83 -26.57
C ASN A 321 25.28 -13.18 -28.06
N ALA A 322 25.87 -12.30 -28.87
CA ALA A 322 26.00 -12.49 -30.32
C ALA A 322 26.62 -13.85 -30.73
N ASN A 323 27.47 -14.44 -29.88
CA ASN A 323 28.16 -15.71 -30.15
C ASN A 323 27.38 -16.95 -29.69
N SER A 324 26.19 -16.77 -29.12
CA SER A 324 25.36 -17.86 -28.57
C SER A 324 23.90 -17.80 -29.00
N LEU A 325 23.60 -17.02 -30.05
CA LEU A 325 22.26 -16.91 -30.62
C LEU A 325 21.71 -18.26 -31.10
N ASP A 326 22.58 -19.13 -31.63
CA ASP A 326 22.25 -20.50 -32.08
C ASP A 326 21.74 -21.41 -30.95
N ARG A 327 22.02 -21.07 -29.69
CA ARG A 327 21.64 -21.85 -28.50
C ARG A 327 20.36 -21.34 -27.83
N ILE A 328 19.81 -20.22 -28.29
CA ILE A 328 18.59 -19.62 -27.72
C ILE A 328 17.40 -20.57 -27.85
N ASP A 329 17.24 -21.19 -29.01
CA ASP A 329 16.12 -22.11 -29.26
C ASP A 329 16.18 -23.34 -28.35
N GLU A 330 17.37 -23.92 -28.15
CA GLU A 330 17.58 -25.05 -27.23
C GLU A 330 17.21 -24.67 -25.79
N PHE A 331 17.59 -23.46 -25.36
CA PHE A 331 17.29 -22.97 -24.02
C PHE A 331 15.79 -22.72 -23.82
N LEU A 332 15.16 -21.96 -24.71
CA LEU A 332 13.73 -21.66 -24.60
C LEU A 332 12.90 -22.94 -24.69
N GLU A 333 13.20 -23.84 -25.63
CA GLU A 333 12.55 -25.15 -25.70
C GLU A 333 12.73 -25.95 -24.40
N GLY A 334 13.95 -25.94 -23.84
CA GLY A 334 14.26 -26.57 -22.56
C GLY A 334 13.41 -26.08 -21.39
N LEU A 335 12.97 -24.81 -21.38
CA LEU A 335 12.12 -24.24 -20.33
C LEU A 335 10.68 -24.76 -20.36
N VAL A 336 10.20 -25.25 -21.49
CA VAL A 336 8.80 -25.71 -21.67
C VAL A 336 8.68 -27.20 -21.99
N LYS A 337 9.80 -27.88 -22.22
CA LYS A 337 9.82 -29.31 -22.56
C LYS A 337 9.40 -30.20 -21.38
N TYR A 338 8.62 -31.24 -21.71
CA TYR A 338 8.06 -32.18 -20.73
C TYR A 338 9.09 -32.86 -19.82
N GLU A 339 10.29 -33.12 -20.32
CA GLU A 339 11.39 -33.78 -19.57
C GLU A 339 12.03 -32.89 -18.49
N ASN A 340 11.87 -31.58 -18.59
CA ASN A 340 12.44 -30.59 -17.66
C ASN A 340 11.42 -30.03 -16.68
N CYS A 341 10.18 -30.51 -16.74
CA CYS A 341 9.11 -30.06 -15.88
C CYS A 341 9.30 -30.47 -14.43
N ILE A 342 8.74 -29.67 -13.53
CA ILE A 342 8.76 -29.92 -12.10
C ILE A 342 7.40 -30.48 -11.69
N GLU A 343 7.40 -31.61 -10.99
CA GLU A 343 6.20 -32.27 -10.50
C GLU A 343 6.07 -32.04 -9.00
N LYS A 344 4.94 -31.46 -8.57
CA LYS A 344 4.59 -31.25 -7.16
C LYS A 344 3.10 -31.49 -7.00
N GLU A 345 2.73 -32.29 -5.99
CA GLU A 345 1.32 -32.55 -5.63
C GLU A 345 0.48 -33.04 -6.83
N ASP A 346 1.03 -33.98 -7.62
CA ASP A 346 0.41 -34.54 -8.85
C ASP A 346 0.14 -33.53 -9.97
N ILE A 347 0.63 -32.29 -9.85
CA ILE A 347 0.57 -31.26 -10.89
C ILE A 347 1.95 -31.08 -11.52
N LYS A 348 1.99 -31.07 -12.85
CA LYS A 348 3.20 -30.91 -13.64
C LYS A 348 3.30 -29.50 -14.21
N TYR A 349 4.37 -28.81 -13.83
CA TYR A 349 4.65 -27.43 -14.20
C TYR A 349 5.80 -27.38 -15.22
N THR A 350 5.68 -26.54 -16.24
CA THR A 350 6.85 -26.20 -17.07
C THR A 350 7.92 -25.54 -16.21
N LEU A 351 9.20 -25.70 -16.56
CA LEU A 351 10.28 -25.05 -15.83
C LEU A 351 10.13 -23.52 -15.87
N TYR A 352 9.68 -22.98 -17.01
CA TYR A 352 9.33 -21.56 -17.15
C TYR A 352 8.30 -21.12 -16.10
N GLN A 353 7.13 -21.77 -16.06
CA GLN A 353 6.05 -21.43 -15.12
C GLN A 353 6.54 -21.56 -13.67
N TYR A 354 7.20 -22.67 -13.34
CA TYR A 354 7.60 -22.95 -11.98
C TYR A 354 8.60 -21.93 -11.43
N ILE A 355 9.51 -21.43 -12.29
CA ILE A 355 10.40 -20.31 -11.99
C ILE A 355 9.59 -19.02 -11.88
N TYR A 356 8.81 -18.68 -12.90
CA TYR A 356 8.03 -17.45 -12.98
C TYR A 356 7.13 -17.23 -11.76
N ASP A 357 6.47 -18.28 -11.26
CA ASP A 357 5.59 -18.21 -10.09
C ASP A 357 6.35 -17.93 -8.79
N ARG A 358 7.63 -18.34 -8.70
CA ARG A 358 8.48 -18.20 -7.50
C ARG A 358 9.29 -16.91 -7.44
N LEU A 359 9.60 -16.33 -8.58
CA LEU A 359 10.35 -15.07 -8.64
C LEU A 359 9.59 -13.95 -7.91
N SER A 360 10.33 -13.16 -7.14
CA SER A 360 9.79 -11.98 -6.47
C SER A 360 9.43 -10.90 -7.49
N THR A 361 8.34 -10.20 -7.21
CA THR A 361 8.02 -8.94 -7.90
C THR A 361 8.20 -7.81 -6.90
N SER A 362 8.86 -6.73 -7.29
CA SER A 362 8.83 -5.51 -6.48
C SER A 362 7.41 -4.96 -6.51
N LEU A 363 6.75 -4.75 -5.35
CA LEU A 363 5.57 -3.89 -5.30
C LEU A 363 6.04 -2.46 -5.64
N ASN A 364 5.29 -1.64 -6.36
CA ASN A 364 5.69 -0.24 -6.57
C ASN A 364 5.78 0.53 -5.22
N ILE A 365 5.20 -0.04 -4.17
CA ILE A 365 5.18 0.42 -2.77
C ILE A 365 6.30 -0.24 -1.90
N THR A 366 7.05 -1.23 -2.42
CA THR A 366 7.81 -2.16 -1.55
C THR A 366 9.07 -1.66 -0.91
N LYS A 367 9.82 -0.68 -1.42
CA LYS A 367 11.07 -0.31 -0.74
C LYS A 367 10.81 0.28 0.66
N GLY A 368 9.73 1.05 0.82
CA GLY A 368 9.33 1.63 2.12
C GLY A 368 8.58 0.64 3.03
N LEU A 369 7.58 -0.08 2.50
CA LEU A 369 6.79 -1.04 3.29
C LEU A 369 7.60 -2.27 3.73
N ILE A 370 8.58 -2.73 2.94
CA ILE A 370 9.47 -3.84 3.32
C ILE A 370 10.45 -3.41 4.41
N GLN A 371 11.02 -2.20 4.32
CA GLN A 371 11.84 -1.69 5.41
C GLN A 371 11.04 -1.59 6.71
N LEU A 372 9.75 -1.27 6.61
CA LEU A 372 8.87 -1.22 7.77
C LEU A 372 8.37 -2.59 8.25
N SER A 373 8.10 -3.56 7.37
CA SER A 373 7.81 -4.94 7.80
C SER A 373 9.05 -5.58 8.42
N ASN A 374 10.23 -5.37 7.82
CA ASN A 374 11.51 -5.78 8.38
C ASN A 374 11.77 -5.21 9.77
N TRP A 375 11.28 -3.99 10.04
CA TRP A 375 11.33 -3.37 11.35
C TRP A 375 10.24 -3.88 12.34
N ILE A 376 9.01 -4.13 11.87
CA ILE A 376 7.86 -4.55 12.71
C ILE A 376 7.91 -6.05 13.06
N VAL A 377 8.26 -6.91 12.10
CA VAL A 377 8.36 -8.38 12.25
C VAL A 377 9.81 -8.89 12.27
N ASN A 378 10.79 -8.00 12.35
CA ASN A 378 12.21 -8.35 12.52
C ASN A 378 12.79 -9.24 11.39
N THR A 379 12.26 -9.11 10.18
CA THR A 379 12.77 -9.75 8.94
C THR A 379 13.78 -8.83 8.23
N LYS A 380 14.54 -9.29 7.23
CA LYS A 380 15.40 -8.44 6.35
C LYS A 380 15.21 -8.76 4.88
N PHE A 381 13.99 -9.09 4.51
CA PHE A 381 13.57 -9.29 3.14
C PHE A 381 13.93 -8.06 2.28
N LYS A 382 14.46 -8.25 1.08
CA LYS A 382 14.65 -7.18 0.08
C LYS A 382 13.87 -7.60 -1.16
N ALA A 383 12.86 -6.82 -1.57
CA ALA A 383 12.23 -7.09 -2.85
C ALA A 383 13.15 -6.68 -3.98
N THR A 384 13.39 -7.62 -4.87
CA THR A 384 13.91 -7.41 -6.21
C THR A 384 12.75 -7.60 -7.21
N ASP A 385 12.76 -6.87 -8.32
CA ASP A 385 11.83 -7.13 -9.42
C ASP A 385 12.39 -8.22 -10.34
N THR A 386 12.73 -9.37 -9.75
CA THR A 386 13.34 -10.49 -10.48
C THR A 386 12.37 -11.12 -11.47
N LYS A 387 11.06 -11.14 -11.17
CA LYS A 387 10.04 -11.63 -12.09
C LYS A 387 9.93 -10.76 -13.34
N GLY A 388 9.84 -9.43 -13.19
CA GLY A 388 9.82 -8.50 -14.32
C GLY A 388 11.09 -8.58 -15.14
N ALA A 389 12.26 -8.56 -14.49
CA ALA A 389 13.55 -8.69 -15.15
C ALA A 389 13.71 -10.03 -15.89
N PHE A 390 13.21 -11.13 -15.33
CA PHE A 390 13.23 -12.45 -15.97
C PHE A 390 12.30 -12.50 -17.18
N ALA A 391 11.06 -12.01 -17.05
CA ALA A 391 10.11 -11.97 -18.17
C ALA A 391 10.66 -11.14 -19.35
N GLN A 392 11.27 -9.99 -19.07
CA GLN A 392 11.93 -9.16 -20.07
C GLN A 392 13.15 -9.84 -20.70
N ALA A 393 13.99 -10.49 -19.90
CA ALA A 393 15.14 -11.24 -20.41
C ALA A 393 14.69 -12.37 -21.35
N ILE A 394 13.65 -13.13 -20.96
CA ILE A 394 13.06 -14.17 -21.82
C ILE A 394 12.42 -13.56 -23.08
N TYR A 395 11.82 -12.38 -23.02
CA TYR A 395 11.31 -11.68 -24.19
C TYR A 395 12.43 -11.27 -25.16
N ILE A 396 13.56 -10.76 -24.65
CA ILE A 396 14.74 -10.45 -25.49
C ILE A 396 15.23 -11.72 -26.18
N LEU A 397 15.34 -12.85 -25.46
CA LEU A 397 15.70 -14.13 -26.09
C LEU A 397 14.68 -14.56 -27.14
N TRP A 398 13.38 -14.41 -26.85
CA TRP A 398 12.31 -14.74 -27.76
C TRP A 398 12.42 -13.97 -29.09
N GLN A 399 12.81 -12.68 -29.07
CA GLN A 399 13.01 -11.86 -30.27
C GLN A 399 14.05 -12.46 -31.24
N TYR A 400 15.08 -13.14 -30.74
CA TYR A 400 16.13 -13.78 -31.54
C TYR A 400 15.87 -15.27 -31.82
N SER A 401 14.76 -15.83 -31.33
CA SER A 401 14.45 -17.25 -31.43
C SER A 401 13.66 -17.63 -32.69
N LYS A 402 13.49 -18.93 -32.93
CA LYS A 402 12.54 -19.49 -33.92
C LYS A 402 11.08 -19.11 -33.65
N TYR A 403 10.74 -18.68 -32.44
CA TYR A 403 9.37 -18.32 -32.06
C TYR A 403 8.96 -16.92 -32.49
N ASN A 404 9.93 -16.00 -32.72
CA ASN A 404 9.63 -14.68 -33.29
C ASN A 404 9.20 -14.86 -34.76
N PRO A 405 7.98 -14.43 -35.14
CA PRO A 405 7.47 -14.60 -36.49
C PRO A 405 8.13 -13.69 -37.53
N PHE A 406 8.91 -12.67 -37.13
CA PHE A 406 9.62 -11.79 -38.06
C PHE A 406 11.09 -12.18 -38.27
N THR A 407 11.62 -11.92 -39.47
CA THR A 407 13.04 -11.90 -39.78
C THR A 407 13.69 -10.61 -39.27
N GLU A 408 15.02 -10.53 -39.28
CA GLU A 408 15.75 -9.29 -38.93
C GLU A 408 15.40 -8.12 -39.86
N ALA A 409 14.99 -8.40 -41.10
CA ALA A 409 14.51 -7.41 -42.06
C ALA A 409 13.03 -7.02 -41.85
N GLY A 410 12.36 -7.56 -40.82
CA GLY A 410 10.96 -7.30 -40.51
C GLY A 410 9.95 -8.08 -41.35
N GLU A 411 10.39 -9.06 -42.15
CA GLU A 411 9.51 -9.87 -43.00
C GLU A 411 8.92 -11.06 -42.23
N LEU A 412 7.70 -11.49 -42.56
CA LEU A 412 7.07 -12.64 -41.92
C LEU A 412 7.75 -13.95 -42.35
N LYS A 413 8.21 -14.76 -41.38
CA LYS A 413 8.80 -16.08 -41.61
C LYS A 413 7.74 -17.07 -42.11
N PRO A 414 7.97 -17.80 -43.22
CA PRO A 414 6.96 -18.67 -43.83
C PRO A 414 6.57 -19.90 -42.98
N ASN A 415 7.39 -20.28 -41.99
CA ASN A 415 7.23 -21.54 -41.25
C ASN A 415 6.75 -21.34 -39.79
N VAL A 416 6.43 -20.11 -39.37
CA VAL A 416 6.07 -19.85 -37.97
C VAL A 416 4.57 -19.94 -37.72
N ILE A 417 3.76 -19.42 -38.65
CA ILE A 417 2.30 -19.30 -38.49
C ILE A 417 1.59 -20.27 -39.45
N GLY A 418 0.72 -21.11 -38.90
CA GLY A 418 -0.24 -21.94 -39.64
C GLY A 418 -1.66 -21.77 -39.12
N PHE A 419 -2.66 -22.12 -39.94
CA PHE A 419 -4.07 -22.10 -39.55
C PHE A 419 -4.67 -23.50 -39.58
N LYS A 420 -5.53 -23.79 -38.61
CA LYS A 420 -6.31 -25.04 -38.52
C LYS A 420 -7.78 -24.67 -38.39
N LYS A 421 -8.62 -25.40 -39.12
CA LYS A 421 -10.06 -25.34 -38.92
C LYS A 421 -10.48 -26.31 -37.82
N LEU A 422 -11.35 -25.84 -36.93
CA LEU A 422 -11.89 -26.62 -35.82
C LEU A 422 -13.29 -27.11 -36.18
N ASP A 423 -13.58 -28.40 -35.94
CA ASP A 423 -14.90 -29.01 -36.19
C ASP A 423 -15.63 -29.32 -34.86
N ASN A 424 -16.94 -29.05 -34.82
CA ASN A 424 -17.85 -29.15 -33.66
C ASN A 424 -18.25 -30.59 -33.28
N SER A 425 -17.48 -31.60 -33.69
CA SER A 425 -17.78 -32.99 -33.33
C SER A 425 -17.27 -33.32 -31.92
N THR A 426 -17.92 -34.28 -31.24
CA THR A 426 -17.60 -34.77 -29.87
C THR A 426 -16.14 -35.23 -29.67
N THR A 427 -15.38 -35.33 -30.75
CA THR A 427 -13.92 -35.45 -30.78
C THR A 427 -13.41 -34.48 -31.85
N PRO A 428 -12.81 -33.33 -31.49
CA PRO A 428 -12.46 -32.28 -32.46
C PRO A 428 -11.58 -32.84 -33.58
N LYS A 429 -12.12 -32.88 -34.80
CA LYS A 429 -11.35 -33.23 -36.00
C LYS A 429 -10.64 -31.97 -36.48
N ILE A 430 -9.32 -32.06 -36.58
CA ILE A 430 -8.47 -30.99 -37.11
C ILE A 430 -8.40 -31.17 -38.63
N SER A 431 -8.86 -30.19 -39.40
CA SER A 431 -8.58 -30.11 -40.84
C SER A 431 -7.69 -28.90 -41.12
N TYR A 432 -6.61 -29.11 -41.88
CA TYR A 432 -5.68 -28.06 -42.30
C TYR A 432 -6.26 -27.33 -43.52
N ASP A 433 -6.19 -26.00 -43.56
CA ASP A 433 -6.66 -25.24 -44.72
C ASP A 433 -5.75 -25.49 -45.94
N THR A 434 -6.36 -25.94 -47.04
CA THR A 434 -5.69 -26.43 -48.26
C THR A 434 -5.24 -25.32 -49.21
N VAL A 435 -4.80 -24.17 -48.70
CA VAL A 435 -4.22 -23.11 -49.54
C VAL A 435 -2.71 -23.04 -49.33
N GLY A 436 -2.00 -23.99 -49.94
CA GLY A 436 -0.54 -23.92 -50.18
C GLY A 436 0.36 -24.75 -49.25
N ASP A 437 -0.17 -25.46 -48.25
CA ASP A 437 0.60 -26.22 -47.25
C ASP A 437 1.08 -27.60 -47.76
N ASN A 438 1.89 -27.62 -48.82
CA ASN A 438 2.62 -28.82 -49.21
C ASN A 438 3.80 -29.03 -48.22
N ASN A 439 3.63 -29.91 -47.22
CA ASN A 439 4.68 -30.53 -46.40
C ASN A 439 5.56 -29.66 -45.48
N ILE A 440 5.21 -28.41 -45.18
CA ILE A 440 6.03 -27.55 -44.30
C ILE A 440 5.45 -27.53 -42.87
N THR A 441 6.17 -28.14 -41.92
CA THR A 441 5.82 -28.10 -40.48
C THR A 441 5.85 -26.67 -39.95
N LYS A 442 4.69 -26.17 -39.49
CA LYS A 442 4.57 -24.85 -38.84
C LYS A 442 4.91 -24.92 -37.35
N THR A 443 5.51 -23.86 -36.81
CA THR A 443 5.84 -23.76 -35.37
C THR A 443 4.60 -23.61 -34.49
N PHE A 444 3.67 -22.73 -34.87
CA PHE A 444 2.41 -22.52 -34.14
C PHE A 444 1.21 -22.61 -35.09
N TYR A 445 0.09 -23.09 -34.54
CA TYR A 445 -1.17 -23.16 -35.26
C TYR A 445 -2.24 -22.33 -34.57
N TYR A 446 -2.99 -21.57 -35.37
CA TYR A 446 -4.05 -20.68 -34.93
C TYR A 446 -5.41 -21.16 -35.45
N SER A 447 -6.47 -20.81 -34.74
CA SER A 447 -7.85 -20.96 -35.19
C SER A 447 -8.43 -19.61 -35.63
N HIS A 448 -9.45 -19.65 -36.47
CA HIS A 448 -10.22 -18.44 -36.80
C HIS A 448 -11.29 -18.16 -35.74
N GLU A 449 -11.73 -19.20 -35.04
CA GLU A 449 -12.77 -19.20 -34.03
C GLU A 449 -12.17 -19.05 -32.62
N ALA A 450 -12.88 -18.31 -31.74
CA ALA A 450 -12.59 -18.27 -30.30
C ALA A 450 -13.08 -19.55 -29.60
N ALA A 451 -12.54 -19.84 -28.41
CA ALA A 451 -12.85 -21.06 -27.69
C ALA A 451 -14.30 -21.17 -27.23
N SER A 452 -14.96 -20.03 -26.98
CA SER A 452 -16.34 -19.99 -26.51
C SER A 452 -17.27 -19.30 -27.49
N GLU A 453 -18.48 -19.84 -27.62
CA GLU A 453 -19.57 -19.21 -28.38
C GLU A 453 -20.64 -18.65 -27.42
N PRO A 454 -21.16 -17.43 -27.68
CA PRO A 454 -22.26 -16.89 -26.90
C PRO A 454 -23.55 -17.66 -27.21
N PHE A 455 -24.27 -18.08 -26.19
CA PHE A 455 -25.65 -18.53 -26.32
C PHE A 455 -26.55 -17.73 -25.38
N SER A 456 -27.76 -17.44 -25.86
CA SER A 456 -28.78 -16.79 -25.05
C SER A 456 -29.74 -17.85 -24.50
N SER A 457 -30.07 -17.75 -23.22
CA SER A 457 -31.14 -18.52 -22.61
C SER A 457 -32.15 -17.58 -21.97
N THR A 458 -33.42 -17.86 -22.19
CA THR A 458 -34.53 -17.08 -21.65
C THR A 458 -35.05 -17.80 -20.43
N VAL A 459 -34.86 -17.21 -19.24
CA VAL A 459 -35.44 -17.72 -17.99
C VAL A 459 -36.40 -16.65 -17.46
N GLY A 460 -37.70 -16.84 -17.72
CA GLY A 460 -38.72 -15.81 -17.43
C GLY A 460 -38.61 -14.62 -18.40
N ASN A 461 -38.61 -13.38 -17.86
CA ASN A 461 -38.46 -12.14 -18.63
C ASN A 461 -37.00 -11.64 -18.74
N SER A 462 -36.03 -12.46 -18.33
CA SER A 462 -34.61 -12.09 -18.34
C SER A 462 -33.87 -12.78 -19.48
N TYR A 463 -33.17 -11.99 -20.29
CA TYR A 463 -32.19 -12.48 -21.28
C TYR A 463 -30.85 -12.71 -20.58
N ASN A 464 -30.47 -13.98 -20.44
CA ASN A 464 -29.16 -14.34 -19.89
C ASN A 464 -28.23 -14.71 -21.04
N PHE A 465 -27.09 -14.02 -21.13
CA PHE A 465 -25.98 -14.41 -21.99
C PHE A 465 -25.05 -15.36 -21.23
N TYR A 466 -24.81 -16.51 -21.83
CA TYR A 466 -23.87 -17.50 -21.34
C TYR A 466 -22.86 -17.81 -22.46
N PHE A 467 -21.72 -18.34 -22.07
CA PHE A 467 -20.70 -18.80 -23.00
C PHE A 467 -20.49 -20.29 -22.78
N ASN A 468 -20.59 -21.07 -23.85
CA ASN A 468 -20.18 -22.47 -23.83
C ASN A 468 -18.81 -22.56 -24.47
N VAL A 469 -17.89 -23.28 -23.83
CA VAL A 469 -16.62 -23.64 -24.44
C VAL A 469 -16.90 -24.70 -25.50
N VAL A 470 -16.84 -24.29 -26.76
CA VAL A 470 -17.07 -25.14 -27.94
C VAL A 470 -15.74 -25.70 -28.45
N TYR A 471 -14.68 -24.90 -28.34
CA TYR A 471 -13.35 -25.20 -28.89
C TYR A 471 -12.26 -24.98 -27.83
N GLU A 472 -12.10 -25.89 -26.87
CA GLU A 472 -11.12 -25.73 -25.77
C GLU A 472 -9.66 -25.49 -26.26
N ASN A 473 -9.32 -26.01 -27.44
CA ASN A 473 -8.01 -25.86 -28.07
C ASN A 473 -7.93 -24.71 -29.09
N ALA A 474 -8.93 -23.85 -29.18
CA ALA A 474 -8.85 -22.65 -30.03
C ALA A 474 -7.71 -21.75 -29.59
N ALA A 475 -7.04 -21.12 -30.55
CA ALA A 475 -5.98 -20.16 -30.34
C ALA A 475 -6.06 -19.07 -31.41
N PRO A 476 -7.01 -18.12 -31.30
CA PRO A 476 -7.09 -17.01 -32.24
C PRO A 476 -5.79 -16.20 -32.28
N LEU A 477 -5.33 -15.83 -33.48
CA LEU A 477 -4.09 -15.05 -33.66
C LEU A 477 -4.18 -13.64 -33.05
N ILE A 478 -5.36 -13.05 -33.08
CA ILE A 478 -5.61 -11.68 -32.63
C ILE A 478 -6.36 -11.74 -31.31
N ILE A 479 -5.86 -11.03 -30.30
CA ILE A 479 -6.52 -10.87 -29.02
C ILE A 479 -7.03 -9.43 -28.93
N PRO A 480 -8.34 -9.19 -28.72
CA PRO A 480 -8.91 -7.85 -28.51
C PRO A 480 -8.60 -7.33 -27.09
N TYR A 481 -7.33 -7.39 -26.69
CA TYR A 481 -6.86 -6.95 -25.39
C TYR A 481 -7.01 -5.42 -25.26
N ASN A 482 -7.59 -4.98 -24.15
CA ASN A 482 -7.73 -3.58 -23.79
C ASN A 482 -7.55 -3.42 -22.28
N SER A 483 -6.93 -2.32 -21.88
CA SER A 483 -6.80 -1.94 -20.47
C SER A 483 -6.86 -0.42 -20.36
N ASN A 484 -7.70 0.05 -19.45
CA ASN A 484 -7.93 1.48 -19.19
C ASN A 484 -7.72 1.79 -17.71
N LYS A 485 -7.06 2.91 -17.40
CA LYS A 485 -6.87 3.34 -16.02
C LYS A 485 -8.04 4.21 -15.56
N SER A 486 -8.70 3.82 -14.48
CA SER A 486 -9.79 4.57 -13.85
C SER A 486 -9.62 4.58 -12.33
N VAL A 487 -9.62 5.78 -11.73
CA VAL A 487 -9.45 5.98 -10.28
C VAL A 487 -8.23 5.20 -9.74
N GLY A 488 -7.09 5.29 -10.45
CA GLY A 488 -5.85 4.60 -10.08
C GLY A 488 -5.83 3.09 -10.31
N LEU A 489 -6.97 2.46 -10.59
CA LEU A 489 -7.10 1.03 -10.92
C LEU A 489 -7.03 0.83 -12.45
N TYR A 490 -6.41 -0.24 -12.89
CA TYR A 490 -6.37 -0.69 -14.27
C TYR A 490 -7.49 -1.70 -14.51
N LEU A 491 -8.45 -1.37 -15.38
CA LEU A 491 -9.52 -2.27 -15.79
C LEU A 491 -9.13 -2.94 -17.10
N ASN A 492 -8.84 -4.23 -17.07
CA ASN A 492 -8.45 -5.01 -18.24
C ASN A 492 -9.59 -5.91 -18.76
N SER A 493 -9.60 -6.17 -20.08
CA SER A 493 -10.61 -7.00 -20.74
C SER A 493 -10.30 -8.50 -20.74
N PHE A 494 -9.12 -8.92 -20.30
CA PHE A 494 -8.70 -10.33 -20.27
C PHE A 494 -8.06 -10.71 -18.93
N ASN A 495 -8.14 -12.00 -18.62
CA ASN A 495 -7.35 -12.71 -17.62
C ASN A 495 -6.47 -13.74 -18.35
N PHE A 496 -5.24 -13.93 -17.90
CA PHE A 496 -4.34 -14.95 -18.42
C PHE A 496 -3.89 -15.87 -17.29
N GLU A 497 -4.03 -17.18 -17.50
CA GLU A 497 -3.69 -18.18 -16.49
C GLU A 497 -2.83 -19.30 -17.09
N PHE A 498 -1.81 -19.75 -16.34
CA PHE A 498 -1.10 -20.98 -16.71
C PHE A 498 -1.99 -22.20 -16.47
N SER A 499 -2.15 -23.03 -17.49
CA SER A 499 -2.91 -24.28 -17.44
C SER A 499 -2.06 -25.39 -18.03
N GLY A 500 -1.24 -26.03 -17.18
CA GLY A 500 -0.29 -27.05 -17.59
C GLY A 500 0.81 -26.48 -18.49
N PHE A 501 0.89 -26.97 -19.74
CA PHE A 501 1.91 -26.53 -20.72
C PHE A 501 1.49 -25.29 -21.54
N LYS A 502 0.35 -24.69 -21.20
CA LYS A 502 -0.29 -23.65 -22.00
C LYS A 502 -0.72 -22.46 -21.14
N ILE A 503 -1.02 -21.35 -21.79
CA ILE A 503 -1.66 -20.18 -21.20
C ILE A 503 -3.09 -20.10 -21.73
N LYS A 504 -4.07 -20.09 -20.81
CA LYS A 504 -5.47 -19.82 -21.12
C LYS A 504 -5.69 -18.31 -21.06
N ALA A 505 -6.22 -17.75 -22.14
CA ALA A 505 -6.70 -16.37 -22.18
C ALA A 505 -8.22 -16.40 -22.04
N SER A 506 -8.75 -15.71 -21.04
CA SER A 506 -10.19 -15.61 -20.78
C SER A 506 -10.63 -14.16 -20.90
N GLU A 507 -11.65 -13.88 -21.70
CA GLU A 507 -12.22 -12.55 -21.84
C GLU A 507 -13.18 -12.28 -20.67
N LYS A 508 -13.01 -11.12 -20.02
CA LYS A 508 -13.84 -10.66 -18.90
C LYS A 508 -15.07 -9.95 -19.44
N TYR A 509 -16.26 -10.51 -19.20
CA TYR A 509 -17.53 -9.89 -19.60
C TYR A 509 -18.34 -9.44 -18.39
N VAL A 510 -19.01 -8.29 -18.54
CA VAL A 510 -20.05 -7.84 -17.60
C VAL A 510 -21.39 -8.38 -18.08
N ALA A 511 -21.87 -9.47 -17.48
CA ALA A 511 -23.23 -9.93 -17.75
C ALA A 511 -24.23 -8.81 -17.40
N HIS A 512 -25.10 -8.41 -18.33
CA HIS A 512 -26.20 -7.51 -18.03
C HIS A 512 -27.38 -8.31 -17.48
N TYR A 513 -27.69 -8.18 -16.19
CA TYR A 513 -29.00 -8.59 -15.65
C TYR A 513 -29.88 -7.36 -15.51
N SER A 514 -31.06 -7.37 -16.13
CA SER A 514 -32.10 -6.38 -15.83
C SER A 514 -33.13 -6.96 -14.86
N THR A 515 -32.73 -7.27 -13.63
CA THR A 515 -33.69 -7.44 -12.52
C THR A 515 -33.13 -6.86 -11.22
N ARG A 516 -34.01 -6.18 -10.49
CA ARG A 516 -33.76 -5.36 -9.28
C ARG A 516 -32.72 -5.97 -8.32
N GLY A 517 -31.57 -5.31 -8.17
CA GLY A 517 -30.90 -5.17 -6.86
C GLY A 517 -29.66 -6.01 -6.56
N GLY A 518 -29.09 -6.77 -7.49
CA GLY A 518 -27.83 -7.51 -7.26
C GLY A 518 -26.62 -6.86 -7.94
N MET A 519 -25.48 -6.79 -7.25
CA MET A 519 -24.18 -6.57 -7.92
C MET A 519 -23.86 -7.80 -8.78
N THR A 520 -23.54 -7.56 -10.05
CA THR A 520 -23.13 -8.59 -10.99
C THR A 520 -21.65 -8.91 -10.82
N GLN A 521 -21.32 -10.21 -10.68
CA GLN A 521 -19.94 -10.63 -10.82
C GLN A 521 -19.56 -10.67 -12.31
N PRO A 522 -18.36 -10.21 -12.70
CA PRO A 522 -17.84 -10.47 -14.03
C PRO A 522 -17.77 -11.98 -14.25
N LYS A 523 -18.24 -12.43 -15.41
CA LYS A 523 -18.06 -13.82 -15.85
C LYS A 523 -16.94 -13.85 -16.88
N GLU A 524 -16.05 -14.81 -16.73
CA GLU A 524 -14.95 -15.05 -17.67
C GLU A 524 -15.41 -16.10 -18.70
N ALA A 525 -15.10 -15.87 -19.98
CA ALA A 525 -15.24 -16.90 -21.00
C ALA A 525 -13.89 -17.21 -21.63
N LEU A 526 -13.59 -18.50 -21.82
CA LEU A 526 -12.35 -18.90 -22.46
C LEU A 526 -12.33 -18.37 -23.89
N TYR A 527 -11.29 -17.61 -24.24
CA TYR A 527 -11.08 -17.05 -25.56
C TYR A 527 -10.13 -17.93 -26.39
N GLY A 528 -9.06 -18.42 -25.75
CA GLY A 528 -8.11 -19.33 -26.40
C GLY A 528 -7.10 -19.94 -25.44
N THR A 529 -6.46 -21.01 -25.88
CA THR A 529 -5.45 -21.77 -25.15
C THR A 529 -4.16 -21.88 -25.97
N TYR A 530 -3.12 -21.16 -25.54
CA TYR A 530 -1.90 -20.88 -26.32
C TYR A 530 -0.68 -21.60 -25.75
N ASP A 531 0.29 -21.95 -26.59
CA ASP A 531 1.60 -22.40 -26.12
C ASP A 531 2.37 -21.20 -25.52
N ILE A 532 3.21 -21.43 -24.49
CA ILE A 532 3.82 -20.34 -23.68
C ILE A 532 4.54 -19.27 -24.51
N PHE A 533 5.28 -19.68 -25.57
CA PHE A 533 6.03 -18.75 -26.44
C PHE A 533 5.29 -18.36 -27.73
N GLN A 534 3.99 -18.68 -27.84
CA GLN A 534 3.19 -18.40 -29.02
C GLN A 534 3.00 -16.88 -29.22
N PRO A 535 3.33 -16.32 -30.40
CA PRO A 535 3.04 -14.93 -30.72
C PRO A 535 1.54 -14.71 -30.92
N VAL A 536 1.04 -13.58 -30.44
CA VAL A 536 -0.30 -13.07 -30.73
C VAL A 536 -0.21 -11.61 -31.15
N SER A 537 -1.23 -11.13 -31.86
CA SER A 537 -1.33 -9.72 -32.24
C SER A 537 -2.43 -9.04 -31.43
N LEU A 538 -2.25 -7.76 -31.12
CA LEU A 538 -3.22 -6.95 -30.40
C LEU A 538 -3.92 -5.99 -31.38
N ILE A 539 -5.20 -5.73 -31.16
CA ILE A 539 -5.96 -4.76 -31.97
C ILE A 539 -5.49 -3.33 -31.71
N ASN A 540 -5.14 -3.03 -30.46
CA ASN A 540 -4.60 -1.75 -30.04
C ASN A 540 -3.31 -2.00 -29.23
N THR A 541 -2.29 -1.18 -29.44
CA THR A 541 -1.03 -1.21 -28.66
C THR A 541 -0.88 -0.01 -27.73
N ASP A 542 -1.74 1.01 -27.87
CA ASP A 542 -1.83 2.16 -26.96
C ASP A 542 -2.80 1.83 -25.82
N ILE A 543 -2.26 1.18 -24.79
CA ILE A 543 -3.02 0.58 -23.69
C ILE A 543 -2.43 1.04 -22.35
N ASP A 544 -3.30 1.42 -21.41
CA ASP A 544 -2.90 1.78 -20.05
C ASP A 544 -2.44 0.55 -19.27
N SER A 545 -1.18 0.54 -18.83
CA SER A 545 -0.61 -0.54 -18.01
C SER A 545 0.40 0.01 -17.00
N PRO A 546 0.58 -0.63 -15.83
CA PRO A 546 1.64 -0.28 -14.88
C PRO A 546 3.05 -0.53 -15.44
N VAL A 547 3.18 -1.34 -16.49
CA VAL A 547 4.43 -1.60 -17.22
C VAL A 547 4.21 -1.35 -18.71
N PRO A 548 5.09 -0.62 -19.43
CA PRO A 548 4.93 -0.40 -20.86
C PRO A 548 4.79 -1.72 -21.63
N ILE A 549 3.77 -1.80 -22.50
CA ILE A 549 3.61 -2.93 -23.40
C ILE A 549 4.64 -2.81 -24.52
N VAL A 550 5.51 -3.82 -24.64
CA VAL A 550 6.53 -3.88 -25.69
C VAL A 550 6.11 -4.93 -26.71
N THR A 551 6.02 -4.53 -27.98
CA THR A 551 5.70 -5.42 -29.11
C THR A 551 6.85 -5.44 -30.10
N THR A 552 7.07 -6.57 -30.76
CA THR A 552 8.00 -6.64 -31.90
C THR A 552 7.26 -6.19 -33.15
N THR A 553 7.74 -5.12 -33.80
CA THR A 553 7.16 -4.57 -35.03
C THR A 553 7.88 -5.09 -36.27
N GLY A 554 7.12 -5.43 -37.31
CA GLY A 554 7.62 -5.82 -38.63
C GLY A 554 6.88 -5.08 -39.75
N ASN A 555 7.16 -5.48 -40.99
CA ASN A 555 6.50 -4.92 -42.17
C ASN A 555 5.01 -5.30 -42.15
N PRO A 556 4.09 -4.37 -42.45
CA PRO A 556 2.66 -4.67 -42.54
C PRO A 556 2.39 -5.82 -43.52
N THR A 557 1.81 -6.91 -43.00
CA THR A 557 1.54 -8.14 -43.76
C THR A 557 0.07 -8.52 -43.63
N GLN A 558 -0.54 -9.00 -44.72
CA GLN A 558 -1.91 -9.52 -44.69
C GLN A 558 -1.91 -10.97 -44.19
N ILE A 559 -2.57 -11.20 -43.06
CA ILE A 559 -2.80 -12.54 -42.51
C ILE A 559 -4.30 -12.68 -42.27
N SER A 560 -4.94 -13.62 -42.97
CA SER A 560 -6.37 -13.89 -42.81
C SER A 560 -7.27 -12.66 -42.99
N GLY A 561 -6.92 -11.77 -43.92
CA GLY A 561 -7.66 -10.55 -44.25
C GLY A 561 -7.40 -9.36 -43.31
N LEU A 562 -6.45 -9.47 -42.38
CA LEU A 562 -6.10 -8.43 -41.43
C LEU A 562 -4.65 -7.98 -41.63
N THR A 563 -4.44 -6.67 -41.53
CA THR A 563 -3.10 -6.07 -41.62
C THR A 563 -2.43 -6.18 -40.27
N ILE A 564 -1.42 -7.04 -40.16
CA ILE A 564 -0.65 -7.24 -38.93
C ILE A 564 0.76 -6.71 -39.13
N ASN A 565 1.20 -5.86 -38.21
CA ASN A 565 2.55 -5.30 -38.18
C ASN A 565 3.24 -5.46 -36.82
N SER A 566 2.58 -6.05 -35.82
CA SER A 566 3.17 -6.26 -34.49
C SER A 566 2.73 -7.57 -33.85
N PHE A 567 3.67 -8.22 -33.15
CA PHE A 567 3.42 -9.40 -32.32
C PHE A 567 3.97 -9.24 -30.90
N ILE A 568 3.31 -9.91 -29.96
CA ILE A 568 3.69 -10.06 -28.56
C ILE A 568 3.55 -11.54 -28.17
N PRO A 569 4.52 -12.15 -27.46
CA PRO A 569 4.32 -13.51 -26.97
C PRO A 569 3.32 -13.55 -25.82
N ILE A 570 2.48 -14.59 -25.78
CA ILE A 570 1.38 -14.72 -24.80
C ILE A 570 1.85 -14.69 -23.33
N PHE A 571 3.05 -15.20 -23.03
CA PHE A 571 3.61 -15.11 -21.65
C PHE A 571 3.83 -13.67 -21.19
N LEU A 572 4.06 -12.72 -22.10
CA LEU A 572 4.27 -11.32 -21.74
C LEU A 572 2.94 -10.65 -21.39
N LEU A 573 1.84 -11.05 -22.03
CA LEU A 573 0.48 -10.64 -21.65
C LEU A 573 0.08 -11.20 -20.28
N LYS A 574 0.46 -12.45 -19.97
CA LYS A 574 0.35 -13.03 -18.63
C LYS A 574 1.08 -12.18 -17.58
N TYR A 575 2.29 -11.74 -17.91
CA TYR A 575 3.06 -10.85 -17.03
C TYR A 575 2.40 -9.49 -16.83
N TYR A 576 1.86 -8.87 -17.88
CA TYR A 576 1.15 -7.60 -17.76
C TYR A 576 -0.13 -7.71 -16.93
N ASP A 577 -0.87 -8.80 -17.08
CA ASP A 577 -2.06 -9.11 -16.28
C ASP A 577 -1.71 -9.26 -14.79
N ASP A 578 -0.68 -10.04 -14.44
CA ASP A 578 -0.19 -10.16 -13.06
C ASP A 578 0.25 -8.81 -12.47
N ALA A 579 0.90 -7.97 -13.29
CA ALA A 579 1.32 -6.63 -12.87
C ALA A 579 0.11 -5.70 -12.63
N ILE A 580 -0.94 -5.82 -13.44
CA ILE A 580 -2.21 -5.09 -13.31
C ILE A 580 -2.96 -5.52 -12.05
N ASP A 581 -3.19 -6.82 -11.85
CA ASP A 581 -3.90 -7.35 -10.68
C ASP A 581 -3.19 -6.95 -9.39
N LYS A 582 -1.86 -6.98 -9.40
CA LYS A 582 -1.04 -6.50 -8.30
C LYS A 582 -1.18 -5.00 -8.07
N SER A 583 -1.06 -4.18 -9.11
CA SER A 583 -1.22 -2.72 -9.00
C SER A 583 -2.62 -2.35 -8.50
N ASN A 584 -3.63 -3.12 -8.88
CA ASN A 584 -5.01 -2.96 -8.43
C ASN A 584 -5.18 -3.33 -6.96
N ALA A 585 -4.62 -4.48 -6.54
CA ALA A 585 -4.60 -4.87 -5.14
C ALA A 585 -3.86 -3.84 -4.27
N GLU A 586 -2.71 -3.33 -4.73
CA GLU A 586 -1.95 -2.25 -4.09
C GLU A 586 -2.78 -0.98 -3.93
N THR A 587 -3.48 -0.56 -4.99
CA THR A 587 -4.33 0.64 -5.00
C THR A 587 -5.55 0.46 -4.09
N LEU A 588 -6.17 -0.73 -4.08
CA LEU A 588 -7.33 -1.06 -3.25
C LEU A 588 -6.96 -1.16 -1.75
N ILE A 589 -5.81 -1.75 -1.44
CA ILE A 589 -5.24 -1.74 -0.08
C ILE A 589 -4.91 -0.29 0.32
N GLY A 590 -4.34 0.49 -0.60
CA GLY A 590 -4.10 1.93 -0.42
C GLY A 590 -5.37 2.70 -0.06
N TYR A 591 -6.49 2.47 -0.75
CA TYR A 591 -7.78 3.10 -0.43
C TYR A 591 -8.34 2.65 0.92
N THR A 592 -8.16 1.38 1.28
CA THR A 592 -8.59 0.85 2.58
C THR A 592 -7.79 1.49 3.72
N VAL A 593 -6.50 1.70 3.52
CA VAL A 593 -5.58 2.32 4.47
C VAL A 593 -5.77 3.84 4.56
N ASP A 594 -5.98 4.54 3.43
CA ASP A 594 -6.35 5.95 3.40
C ASP A 594 -7.67 6.21 4.15
N GLY A 595 -8.61 5.25 4.06
CA GLY A 595 -9.77 5.15 4.92
C GLY A 595 -9.36 5.16 6.39
N VAL A 596 -8.59 4.15 6.84
CA VAL A 596 -8.08 3.96 8.22
C VAL A 596 -7.31 5.17 8.77
N LEU A 597 -6.56 5.88 7.93
CA LEU A 597 -5.74 7.04 8.31
C LEU A 597 -6.53 8.32 8.46
N THR A 598 -7.58 8.49 7.65
CA THR A 598 -8.54 9.58 7.82
C THR A 598 -9.20 9.51 9.20
N PHE A 599 -9.37 8.31 9.78
CA PHE A 599 -9.84 8.10 11.15
C PHE A 599 -8.81 8.31 12.26
N SER A 600 -7.52 8.49 11.94
CA SER A 600 -6.44 8.62 12.92
C SER A 600 -6.17 10.04 13.40
N GLY A 601 -6.89 11.04 12.88
CA GLY A 601 -6.70 12.46 13.18
C GLY A 601 -5.69 13.19 12.28
N ILE A 602 -5.03 12.48 11.35
CA ILE A 602 -4.03 13.04 10.41
C ILE A 602 -4.70 13.74 9.20
N GLY A 603 -6.04 13.69 9.07
CA GLY A 603 -6.81 14.10 7.88
C GLY A 603 -6.74 15.58 7.45
N ASN A 604 -6.05 16.47 8.18
CA ASN A 604 -5.75 17.81 7.68
C ASN A 604 -4.52 17.83 6.74
N LEU A 605 -3.64 16.83 6.80
CA LEU A 605 -2.48 16.71 5.90
C LEU A 605 -2.85 16.20 4.51
N THR A 606 -3.93 15.42 4.39
CA THR A 606 -4.52 15.04 3.09
C THR A 606 -5.04 16.25 2.30
N LYS A 607 -5.29 17.40 2.93
CA LYS A 607 -5.65 18.65 2.21
C LYS A 607 -4.49 19.23 1.38
N LEU A 608 -3.23 18.96 1.75
CA LEU A 608 -2.05 19.35 0.97
C LEU A 608 -1.88 18.49 -0.30
N ARG A 609 -2.57 17.34 -0.40
CA ARG A 609 -2.61 16.45 -1.58
C ARG A 609 -3.22 17.14 -2.80
N HIS A 610 -4.20 18.04 -2.61
CA HIS A 610 -4.88 18.74 -3.70
C HIS A 610 -4.06 19.88 -4.33
N LEU A 611 -3.12 20.47 -3.59
CA LEU A 611 -2.21 21.51 -4.13
C LEU A 611 -1.21 20.94 -5.15
N ARG A 612 -0.85 19.65 -5.03
CA ARG A 612 -0.02 18.93 -6.02
C ARG A 612 -0.79 18.60 -7.30
N TRP A 613 -2.09 18.30 -7.21
CA TRP A 613 -2.96 18.10 -8.38
C TRP A 613 -3.18 19.42 -9.15
N ALA A 614 -3.21 20.56 -8.46
CA ALA A 614 -3.24 21.89 -9.08
C ALA A 614 -1.93 22.25 -9.80
N ALA A 615 -0.80 21.64 -9.42
CA ALA A 615 0.52 21.87 -10.04
C ALA A 615 0.84 20.91 -11.21
N LEU A 616 0.18 19.74 -11.27
CA LEU A 616 0.41 18.70 -12.30
C LEU A 616 -0.73 18.61 -13.33
N GLY A 617 -1.81 19.37 -13.15
CA GLY A 617 -3.05 19.25 -13.91
C GLY A 617 -3.26 20.32 -14.98
N THR A 618 -2.26 20.62 -15.82
CA THR A 618 -2.32 21.28 -17.15
C THR A 618 -0.88 21.28 -17.66
N SER A 619 -0.44 20.85 -18.84
CA SER A 619 -1.04 20.44 -20.11
C SER A 619 0.13 19.91 -20.97
N GLU A 620 -0.19 19.28 -22.09
CA GLU A 620 0.59 19.16 -23.34
C GLU A 620 1.91 19.98 -23.47
N ALA A 621 2.95 19.33 -24.00
CA ALA A 621 4.10 19.85 -24.75
C ALA A 621 5.08 20.89 -24.13
N GLY A 622 6.37 20.49 -24.06
CA GLY A 622 7.50 21.34 -24.49
C GLY A 622 8.29 22.20 -23.48
N ILE A 623 9.56 21.83 -23.27
CA ILE A 623 10.79 22.67 -23.20
C ILE A 623 10.81 23.93 -22.28
N PHE A 624 11.56 23.85 -21.17
CA PHE A 624 12.27 24.88 -20.38
C PHE A 624 11.65 26.29 -20.08
N ILE A 625 11.83 26.70 -18.81
CA ILE A 625 11.86 28.05 -18.17
C ILE A 625 10.52 28.74 -17.77
N LYS A 626 10.37 29.09 -16.46
CA LYS A 626 10.31 30.51 -15.94
C LYS A 626 9.81 30.67 -14.48
N GLU A 627 10.78 30.70 -13.56
CA GLU A 627 11.09 31.71 -12.50
C GLU A 627 10.05 32.57 -11.75
N ASN A 628 8.73 32.54 -11.97
CA ASN A 628 7.80 33.48 -11.30
C ASN A 628 6.72 32.86 -10.40
N LEU A 629 6.90 31.63 -9.92
CA LEU A 629 6.01 31.03 -8.91
C LEU A 629 6.58 31.16 -7.48
N ARG A 630 6.97 32.37 -7.07
CA ARG A 630 7.57 32.63 -5.74
C ARG A 630 6.77 33.60 -4.84
N VAL A 631 5.54 34.00 -5.21
CA VAL A 631 4.80 35.09 -4.52
C VAL A 631 3.34 34.73 -4.16
N LEU A 632 3.02 33.45 -3.92
CA LEU A 632 1.76 33.08 -3.26
C LEU A 632 1.98 32.06 -2.14
N LEU A 633 3.04 32.31 -1.36
CA LEU A 633 3.38 31.66 -0.10
C LEU A 633 3.20 32.69 1.03
N GLY A 634 1.97 32.84 1.50
CA GLY A 634 1.63 33.75 2.59
C GLY A 634 0.29 33.37 3.21
N GLY A 635 0.33 32.44 4.16
CA GLY A 635 -0.82 32.00 4.95
C GLY A 635 -1.00 30.48 4.94
N LEU A 636 -0.54 29.83 6.02
CA LEU A 636 -0.47 28.38 6.28
C LEU A 636 0.78 27.67 5.73
N GLU A 637 1.92 27.96 6.38
CA GLU A 637 3.19 27.26 6.20
C GLU A 637 3.17 25.89 6.90
N PHE A 638 2.85 24.83 6.18
CA PHE A 638 3.47 23.52 6.42
C PHE A 638 4.20 23.14 5.14
N SER A 639 5.41 23.68 4.96
CA SER A 639 6.30 23.19 3.91
C SER A 639 7.07 21.99 4.49
N SER A 640 6.98 20.84 3.81
CA SER A 640 7.80 19.65 4.08
C SER A 640 9.30 19.93 4.13
N GLY A 641 9.74 21.11 3.66
CA GLY A 641 11.10 21.62 3.80
C GLY A 641 11.57 21.83 5.23
N VAL A 642 10.71 22.23 6.18
CA VAL A 642 11.12 22.48 7.59
C VAL A 642 11.35 21.16 8.34
N VAL A 643 10.48 20.16 8.14
CA VAL A 643 10.63 18.84 8.80
C VAL A 643 11.77 18.01 8.18
N SER A 644 12.00 18.11 6.86
CA SER A 644 13.17 17.49 6.21
C SER A 644 14.50 18.17 6.55
N TYR A 645 14.48 19.46 6.84
CA TYR A 645 15.63 20.19 7.36
C TYR A 645 15.98 19.71 8.78
N LEU A 646 14.98 19.57 9.66
CA LEU A 646 15.16 19.07 11.03
C LEU A 646 15.63 17.60 11.08
N ALA A 647 15.06 16.70 10.26
CA ALA A 647 15.43 15.28 10.27
C ALA A 647 16.89 14.97 9.85
N ASN A 648 17.47 15.81 8.99
CA ASN A 648 18.83 15.62 8.47
C ASN A 648 19.91 16.41 9.23
N PHE A 649 19.54 17.43 10.01
CA PHE A 649 20.50 18.32 10.68
C PHE A 649 20.45 18.30 12.22
N ILE A 650 19.51 17.56 12.84
CA ILE A 650 19.52 17.33 14.30
C ILE A 650 20.42 16.12 14.65
N ASP A 651 21.54 16.43 15.33
CA ASP A 651 22.38 15.45 16.03
C ASP A 651 21.76 15.17 17.41
N CYS A 652 21.20 13.97 17.58
CA CYS A 652 20.71 13.50 18.88
C CYS A 652 21.87 12.88 19.67
N ASN A 653 21.98 13.23 20.95
CA ASN A 653 22.84 12.51 21.88
C ASN A 653 22.27 11.10 22.13
N ASP A 654 23.13 10.09 22.27
CA ASP A 654 22.73 8.67 22.39
C ASP A 654 21.79 8.35 23.57
N ASN A 655 21.71 9.24 24.57
CA ASN A 655 20.82 9.09 25.73
C ASN A 655 19.53 9.93 25.64
N ASP A 656 19.31 10.68 24.55
CA ASP A 656 18.12 11.51 24.37
C ASP A 656 17.01 10.75 23.64
N GLU A 657 16.31 9.92 24.40
CA GLU A 657 15.19 9.10 23.92
C GLU A 657 14.09 9.94 23.26
N PHE A 658 13.90 11.18 23.71
CA PHE A 658 12.93 12.09 23.10
C PHE A 658 13.39 12.51 21.70
N CYS A 659 14.65 12.92 21.55
CA CYS A 659 15.22 13.33 20.25
C CYS A 659 15.20 12.19 19.23
N HIS A 660 15.55 10.95 19.64
CA HIS A 660 15.51 9.79 18.76
C HIS A 660 14.08 9.45 18.31
N ASN A 661 13.10 9.50 19.22
CA ASN A 661 11.70 9.29 18.88
C ASN A 661 11.15 10.42 18.00
N PHE A 662 11.57 11.66 18.21
CA PHE A 662 11.21 12.79 17.35
C PHE A 662 11.79 12.65 15.94
N LYS A 663 13.05 12.21 15.80
CA LYS A 663 13.69 11.96 14.50
C LYS A 663 12.97 10.85 13.72
N ASN A 664 12.58 9.77 14.40
CA ASN A 664 11.79 8.69 13.82
C ASN A 664 10.37 9.15 13.43
N PHE A 665 9.75 9.98 14.26
CA PHE A 665 8.46 10.62 13.97
C PHE A 665 8.55 11.50 12.72
N ALA A 666 9.55 12.37 12.62
CA ALA A 666 9.78 13.27 11.49
C ALA A 666 10.08 12.51 10.18
N MET A 667 10.87 11.42 10.24
CA MET A 667 11.15 10.57 9.09
C MET A 667 9.90 9.83 8.59
N ALA A 668 9.10 9.28 9.51
CA ALA A 668 7.85 8.60 9.17
C ALA A 668 6.79 9.59 8.62
N PHE A 669 6.74 10.80 9.18
CA PHE A 669 5.93 11.90 8.67
C PHE A 669 6.35 12.31 7.26
N GLN A 670 7.66 12.45 7.01
CA GLN A 670 8.19 12.77 5.68
C GLN A 670 7.81 11.69 4.65
N LEU A 671 7.94 10.41 5.01
CA LEU A 671 7.48 9.30 4.16
C LEU A 671 5.98 9.38 3.87
N ALA A 672 5.15 9.69 4.87
CA ALA A 672 3.71 9.85 4.69
C ALA A 672 3.34 11.06 3.80
N THR A 673 4.16 12.11 3.78
CA THR A 673 3.94 13.28 2.91
C THR A 673 4.47 13.11 1.48
N LEU A 674 5.43 12.20 1.26
CA LEU A 674 6.07 11.96 -0.04
C LEU A 674 5.48 10.75 -0.80
N SER A 675 4.73 9.86 -0.14
CA SER A 675 4.10 8.68 -0.74
C SER A 675 2.78 9.04 -1.46
N LEU A 676 2.41 8.29 -2.51
CA LEU A 676 1.14 8.44 -3.25
C LEU A 676 0.14 7.30 -2.99
N THR A 677 0.54 6.25 -2.24
CA THR A 677 -0.24 5.02 -1.98
C THR A 677 0.30 4.25 -0.77
N ALA A 678 -0.60 3.58 -0.01
CA ALA A 678 -0.49 2.52 1.03
C ALA A 678 0.67 2.50 2.08
N ALA A 679 1.76 3.24 1.90
CA ALA A 679 2.87 3.38 2.84
C ALA A 679 2.46 4.12 4.13
N ASP A 680 1.35 4.85 4.08
CA ASP A 680 0.92 5.76 5.14
C ASP A 680 0.35 5.00 6.36
N GLY A 681 -0.21 3.79 6.17
CA GLY A 681 -0.76 2.98 7.28
C GLY A 681 0.32 2.49 8.22
N LEU A 682 1.43 2.05 7.64
CA LEU A 682 2.62 1.61 8.37
C LEU A 682 3.41 2.82 8.90
N ALA A 683 3.53 3.92 8.13
CA ALA A 683 4.12 5.17 8.61
C ALA A 683 3.35 5.73 9.82
N SER A 684 2.02 5.63 9.84
CA SER A 684 1.21 6.07 10.99
C SER A 684 1.41 5.21 12.23
N ILE A 685 1.62 3.91 12.09
CA ILE A 685 1.97 3.01 13.21
C ILE A 685 3.35 3.37 13.75
N ALA A 686 4.31 3.67 12.87
CA ALA A 686 5.63 4.15 13.26
C ALA A 686 5.57 5.53 13.93
N MET A 687 4.75 6.46 13.41
CA MET A 687 4.50 7.77 14.02
C MET A 687 3.82 7.63 15.38
N ARG A 688 2.84 6.73 15.54
CA ARG A 688 2.17 6.46 16.83
C ARG A 688 3.12 5.84 17.85
N LYS A 689 3.92 4.86 17.44
CA LYS A 689 4.94 4.25 18.31
C LYS A 689 6.01 5.26 18.73
N SER A 690 6.42 6.13 17.80
CA SER A 690 7.38 7.20 18.09
C SER A 690 6.77 8.28 18.98
N ALA A 691 5.52 8.71 18.71
CA ALA A 691 4.77 9.65 19.54
C ALA A 691 4.57 9.12 20.97
N LYS A 692 4.25 7.83 21.11
CA LYS A 692 4.21 7.14 22.40
C LYS A 692 5.56 7.17 23.12
N GLY A 693 6.65 6.90 22.41
CA GLY A 693 8.01 7.04 22.95
C GLY A 693 8.33 8.47 23.39
N MET A 694 7.89 9.48 22.61
CA MET A 694 8.05 10.89 22.96
C MET A 694 7.25 11.28 24.21
N VAL A 695 6.00 10.83 24.33
CA VAL A 695 5.14 11.05 25.50
C VAL A 695 5.73 10.37 26.73
N GLN A 696 6.18 9.13 26.61
CA GLN A 696 6.84 8.40 27.70
C GLN A 696 8.15 9.08 28.14
N ALA A 697 8.94 9.59 27.20
CA ALA A 697 10.19 10.32 27.45
C ALA A 697 9.99 11.72 28.08
N THR A 698 8.74 12.17 28.27
CA THR A 698 8.44 13.35 29.11
C THR A 698 8.52 13.02 30.60
N GLY A 699 8.30 11.75 30.99
CA GLY A 699 8.20 11.33 32.39
C GLY A 699 7.03 11.96 33.17
N LYS A 700 6.09 12.63 32.49
CA LYS A 700 4.92 13.27 33.09
C LYS A 700 3.69 12.36 32.98
N THR A 701 2.68 12.62 33.81
CA THR A 701 1.49 11.74 33.91
C THR A 701 0.16 12.45 33.60
N SER A 702 0.08 13.78 33.77
CA SER A 702 -1.11 14.53 33.40
C SER A 702 -1.02 15.12 32.00
N GLN A 703 -2.15 15.19 31.29
CA GLN A 703 -2.24 15.74 29.93
C GLN A 703 -1.60 17.13 29.79
N ALA A 704 -1.92 18.03 30.71
CA ALA A 704 -1.42 19.41 30.66
C ALA A 704 0.10 19.48 30.85
N GLU A 705 0.66 18.65 31.74
CA GLU A 705 2.10 18.57 31.98
C GLU A 705 2.83 17.88 30.82
N ILE A 706 2.25 16.83 30.24
CA ILE A 706 2.82 16.14 29.08
C ILE A 706 2.89 17.09 27.88
N ILE A 707 1.79 17.80 27.57
CA ILE A 707 1.76 18.76 26.46
C ILE A 707 2.74 19.91 26.71
N ALA A 708 2.80 20.46 27.94
CA ALA A 708 3.76 21.52 28.26
C ALA A 708 5.23 21.05 28.15
N GLU A 709 5.53 19.83 28.59
CA GLU A 709 6.87 19.24 28.48
C GLU A 709 7.24 18.91 27.02
N LEU A 710 6.28 18.42 26.22
CA LEU A 710 6.44 18.22 24.77
C LEU A 710 6.80 19.54 24.08
N LYS A 711 6.08 20.63 24.39
CA LYS A 711 6.37 21.97 23.84
C LYS A 711 7.78 22.43 24.20
N ASN A 712 8.17 22.29 25.47
CA ASN A 712 9.52 22.69 25.94
C ASN A 712 10.63 21.90 25.25
N LYS A 713 10.47 20.58 25.11
CA LYS A 713 11.46 19.72 24.46
C LYS A 713 11.53 19.94 22.95
N LEU A 714 10.40 20.19 22.29
CA LEU A 714 10.36 20.54 20.85
C LEU A 714 11.01 21.91 20.59
N ALA A 715 10.76 22.91 21.44
CA ALA A 715 11.39 24.22 21.35
C ALA A 715 12.92 24.15 21.51
N GLY A 716 13.40 23.27 22.41
CA GLY A 716 14.83 23.03 22.62
C GLY A 716 15.55 22.37 21.45
N ILE A 717 14.84 21.65 20.58
CA ILE A 717 15.39 20.98 19.39
C ILE A 717 15.58 21.95 18.21
N ASP A 718 14.73 22.97 18.11
CA ASP A 718 14.69 23.90 16.96
C ASP A 718 15.44 25.24 17.23
N GLY A 719 15.96 25.44 18.44
CA GLY A 719 16.77 26.62 18.77
C GLY A 719 16.03 27.96 18.62
N ASN A 720 14.69 27.98 18.80
CA ASN A 720 13.78 29.13 18.70
C ASN A 720 13.51 29.72 17.29
N ASN A 721 13.70 28.98 16.19
CA ASN A 721 13.46 29.50 14.83
C ASN A 721 12.02 29.34 14.32
N SER A 722 11.23 28.40 14.86
CA SER A 722 9.83 28.18 14.50
C SER A 722 8.87 29.03 15.35
N GLY A 723 7.74 29.45 14.76
CA GLY A 723 6.70 30.17 15.49
C GLY A 723 6.09 29.31 16.62
N GLN A 724 5.78 29.94 17.77
CA GLN A 724 5.24 29.25 18.95
C GLN A 724 3.95 28.47 18.65
N ASP A 725 3.13 28.97 17.72
CA ASP A 725 1.88 28.32 17.28
C ASP A 725 2.13 26.94 16.64
N ILE A 726 3.27 26.76 15.97
CA ILE A 726 3.67 25.51 15.30
C ILE A 726 4.08 24.46 16.33
N ILE A 727 4.88 24.88 17.32
CA ILE A 727 5.31 24.02 18.43
C ILE A 727 4.09 23.58 19.26
N ASP A 728 3.16 24.51 19.46
CA ASP A 728 1.93 24.27 20.20
C ASP A 728 1.02 23.25 19.50
N GLU A 729 0.85 23.37 18.19
CA GLU A 729 0.06 22.43 17.38
C GLU A 729 0.73 21.05 17.29
N LEU A 730 2.05 21.00 17.11
CA LEU A 730 2.81 19.76 17.00
C LEU A 730 2.80 18.97 18.33
N ALA A 731 3.01 19.64 19.46
CA ALA A 731 2.97 19.01 20.78
C ALA A 731 1.59 18.42 21.09
N ALA A 732 0.51 19.13 20.74
CA ALA A 732 -0.84 18.64 20.90
C ALA A 732 -1.08 17.38 20.05
N ASN A 733 -0.69 17.40 18.77
CA ASN A 733 -0.88 16.28 17.87
C ASN A 733 -0.10 15.03 18.31
N ILE A 734 1.15 15.18 18.78
CA ILE A 734 1.96 14.06 19.28
C ILE A 734 1.31 13.42 20.52
N TYR A 735 0.78 14.23 21.44
CA TYR A 735 0.04 13.73 22.59
C TYR A 735 -1.20 12.93 22.18
N TYR A 736 -2.02 13.45 21.27
CA TYR A 736 -3.24 12.78 20.83
C TYR A 736 -2.99 11.51 19.99
N MET A 737 -1.81 11.36 19.39
CA MET A 737 -1.42 10.15 18.65
C MET A 737 -1.05 8.97 19.58
N ASP A 738 -0.64 9.22 20.83
CA ASP A 738 -0.39 8.18 21.85
C ASP A 738 -1.70 7.58 22.43
N ASP A 739 -2.76 8.40 22.57
CA ASP A 739 -4.06 8.01 23.16
C ASP A 739 -4.96 7.14 22.24
N ALA A 740 -4.48 6.69 21.07
CA ALA A 740 -5.30 5.98 20.06
C ALA A 740 -5.79 4.58 20.50
N GLY A 741 -5.25 4.00 21.57
CA GLY A 741 -5.83 2.82 22.23
C GLY A 741 -7.25 3.07 22.77
N SER A 742 -7.61 4.33 23.01
CA SER A 742 -8.94 4.71 23.52
C SER A 742 -10.03 4.79 22.46
N ILE A 743 -9.73 4.73 21.15
CA ILE A 743 -10.76 4.88 20.10
C ILE A 743 -11.63 3.62 19.98
N LEU A 744 -11.05 2.42 20.10
CA LEU A 744 -11.80 1.16 20.07
C LEU A 744 -12.69 1.04 21.32
N ASP A 745 -12.18 1.45 22.49
CA ASP A 745 -12.94 1.51 23.74
C ASP A 745 -14.03 2.59 23.72
N ARG A 746 -13.77 3.74 23.08
CA ARG A 746 -14.78 4.80 22.86
C ARG A 746 -15.87 4.34 21.89
N LEU A 747 -15.55 3.62 20.81
CA LEU A 747 -16.55 3.06 19.88
C LEU A 747 -17.43 1.99 20.55
N LEU A 748 -16.84 1.15 21.41
CA LEU A 748 -17.59 0.18 22.23
C LEU A 748 -18.47 0.86 23.29
N LYS A 749 -18.05 2.02 23.81
CA LYS A 749 -18.87 2.84 24.71
C LYS A 749 -20.00 3.51 23.95
N TYR A 750 -19.72 4.17 22.82
CA TYR A 750 -20.73 4.81 21.99
C TYR A 750 -21.78 3.82 21.51
N SER A 751 -21.41 2.61 21.08
CA SER A 751 -22.40 1.62 20.65
C SER A 751 -23.38 1.23 21.77
N LYS A 752 -22.91 1.13 23.03
CA LYS A 752 -23.76 0.89 24.20
C LYS A 752 -24.67 2.09 24.50
N ASP A 753 -24.12 3.30 24.50
CA ASP A 753 -24.87 4.52 24.82
C ASP A 753 -25.91 4.86 23.74
N ILE A 754 -25.55 4.69 22.47
CA ILE A 754 -26.47 4.82 21.32
C ILE A 754 -27.60 3.79 21.45
N ARG A 755 -27.28 2.52 21.70
CA ARG A 755 -28.29 1.47 21.85
C ARG A 755 -29.26 1.77 22.99
N LYS A 756 -28.74 2.26 24.13
CA LYS A 756 -29.58 2.67 25.26
C LYS A 756 -30.55 3.78 24.86
N ARG A 757 -30.06 4.83 24.19
CA ARG A 757 -30.91 5.95 23.72
C ARG A 757 -31.96 5.52 22.71
N VAL A 758 -31.63 4.59 21.81
CA VAL A 758 -32.59 4.01 20.86
C VAL A 758 -33.70 3.27 21.62
N ASN A 759 -33.33 2.44 22.60
CA ASN A 759 -34.30 1.71 23.42
C ASN A 759 -35.22 2.66 24.19
N ASP A 760 -34.66 3.68 24.86
CA ASP A 760 -35.44 4.67 25.61
C ASP A 760 -36.47 5.38 24.70
N LYS A 761 -36.08 5.71 23.46
CA LYS A 761 -36.97 6.31 22.45
C LYS A 761 -38.04 5.33 21.95
N VAL A 762 -37.67 4.06 21.72
CA VAL A 762 -38.59 3.00 21.27
C VAL A 762 -39.63 2.69 22.35
N ASP A 763 -39.20 2.50 23.60
CA ASP A 763 -40.07 2.22 24.74
C ASP A 763 -41.08 3.35 24.96
N PHE A 764 -40.59 4.59 24.91
CA PHE A 764 -41.43 5.76 25.00
C PHE A 764 -42.44 5.84 23.84
N ALA A 765 -42.00 5.60 22.59
CA ALA A 765 -42.89 5.63 21.43
C ALA A 765 -43.95 4.52 21.45
N ASN A 766 -43.58 3.30 21.83
CA ASN A 766 -44.51 2.17 21.97
C ASN A 766 -45.54 2.43 23.08
N LYS A 767 -45.14 3.08 24.18
CA LYS A 767 -46.06 3.49 25.26
C LYS A 767 -47.10 4.52 24.80
N VAL A 768 -46.73 5.41 23.89
CA VAL A 768 -47.60 6.51 23.41
C VAL A 768 -48.42 6.14 22.17
N ARG A 769 -47.88 5.30 21.28
CA ARG A 769 -48.45 5.00 19.95
C ARG A 769 -48.99 3.57 19.79
N GLY A 770 -48.76 2.68 20.75
CA GLY A 770 -48.91 1.23 20.54
C GLY A 770 -47.78 0.68 19.67
N ASN A 771 -47.50 -0.63 19.72
CA ASN A 771 -46.40 -1.34 19.02
C ASN A 771 -46.10 -0.77 17.62
N ALA A 772 -45.21 0.22 17.53
CA ALA A 772 -44.88 0.94 16.30
C ALA A 772 -43.41 0.74 15.91
N PHE A 773 -42.65 0.04 16.75
CA PHE A 773 -41.21 -0.19 16.63
C PHE A 773 -40.84 -1.60 17.06
N ASP A 774 -39.93 -2.21 16.31
CA ASP A 774 -39.30 -3.49 16.61
C ASP A 774 -37.95 -3.26 17.31
N MET A 775 -37.88 -3.62 18.59
CA MET A 775 -36.79 -3.25 19.51
C MET A 775 -35.43 -3.89 19.17
N PHE A 776 -35.34 -4.75 18.14
CA PHE A 776 -34.14 -5.56 17.85
C PHE A 776 -33.69 -5.54 16.38
N PHE A 777 -34.09 -4.54 15.60
CA PHE A 777 -33.78 -4.55 14.16
C PHE A 777 -32.29 -4.36 13.82
N TYR A 778 -31.50 -3.64 14.64
CA TYR A 778 -30.05 -3.51 14.47
C TYR A 778 -29.30 -4.14 15.64
N SER A 779 -28.29 -4.96 15.35
CA SER A 779 -27.40 -5.51 16.37
C SER A 779 -26.48 -4.44 16.96
N ALA A 780 -25.80 -4.76 18.07
CA ALA A 780 -24.80 -3.85 18.65
C ALA A 780 -23.65 -3.58 17.67
N ASP A 781 -23.29 -4.57 16.86
CA ASP A 781 -22.27 -4.43 15.82
C ASP A 781 -22.77 -3.57 14.66
N ASP A 782 -24.05 -3.69 14.28
CA ASP A 782 -24.64 -2.81 13.27
C ASP A 782 -24.66 -1.35 13.74
N ILE A 783 -25.02 -1.09 15.00
CA ILE A 783 -25.00 0.25 15.59
C ILE A 783 -23.58 0.81 15.64
N LYS A 784 -22.60 -0.03 16.02
CA LYS A 784 -21.18 0.34 16.00
C LYS A 784 -20.74 0.74 14.60
N GLU A 785 -21.04 -0.08 13.59
CA GLU A 785 -20.73 0.19 12.19
C GLU A 785 -21.43 1.44 11.62
N ILE A 786 -22.66 1.74 12.08
CA ILE A 786 -23.38 2.95 11.69
C ILE A 786 -22.74 4.17 12.34
N ALA A 787 -22.38 4.10 13.61
CA ALA A 787 -21.69 5.18 14.33
C ALA A 787 -20.32 5.47 13.72
N GLU A 788 -19.57 4.43 13.32
CA GLU A 788 -18.32 4.54 12.56
C GLU A 788 -18.54 5.26 11.22
N HIS A 789 -19.62 4.93 10.51
CA HIS A 789 -19.94 5.55 9.22
C HIS A 789 -20.38 7.03 9.35
N VAL A 790 -21.07 7.39 10.43
CA VAL A 790 -21.40 8.80 10.73
C VAL A 790 -20.15 9.58 11.13
N LEU A 791 -19.28 9.00 11.96
CA LEU A 791 -17.98 9.59 12.32
C LEU A 791 -17.09 9.82 11.08
N LEU A 792 -17.15 8.94 10.08
CA LEU A 792 -16.46 9.15 8.81
C LEU A 792 -16.95 10.36 8.04
N LYS A 793 -18.27 10.53 7.99
CA LYS A 793 -18.93 11.54 7.17
C LYS A 793 -19.03 12.89 7.86
N SER A 794 -18.71 12.97 9.16
CA SER A 794 -18.97 14.12 10.01
C SER A 794 -17.82 14.41 10.98
N ASN A 795 -17.66 15.66 11.39
CA ASN A 795 -16.75 16.01 12.50
C ASN A 795 -17.46 15.93 13.87
N LEU A 796 -18.48 15.07 14.01
CA LEU A 796 -19.29 15.00 15.23
C LEU A 796 -18.60 14.10 16.27
N ALA A 797 -18.62 14.52 17.54
CA ALA A 797 -18.05 13.77 18.65
C ALA A 797 -18.91 13.88 19.92
N GLY A 798 -18.67 12.96 20.87
CA GLY A 798 -19.32 12.96 22.18
C GLY A 798 -20.83 12.75 22.12
N ASP A 799 -21.55 13.37 23.05
CA ASP A 799 -23.01 13.26 23.20
C ASP A 799 -23.79 13.66 21.93
N PHE A 800 -23.25 14.56 21.11
CA PHE A 800 -23.89 14.96 19.86
C PHE A 800 -23.88 13.82 18.82
N LEU A 801 -22.74 13.13 18.68
CA LEU A 801 -22.64 11.94 17.83
C LEU A 801 -23.58 10.84 18.32
N GLU A 802 -23.59 10.58 19.63
CA GLU A 802 -24.46 9.56 20.22
C GLU A 802 -25.94 9.83 19.94
N ARG A 803 -26.37 11.09 20.13
CA ARG A 803 -27.75 11.50 19.83
C ARG A 803 -28.05 11.35 18.35
N PHE A 804 -27.20 11.89 17.47
CA PHE A 804 -27.38 11.84 16.01
C PHE A 804 -27.43 10.41 15.47
N CYS A 805 -26.59 9.51 15.96
CA CYS A 805 -26.61 8.10 15.57
C CYS A 805 -27.86 7.37 16.11
N ALA A 806 -28.23 7.61 17.37
CA ALA A 806 -29.45 7.04 17.96
C ALA A 806 -30.69 7.49 17.17
N ASP A 807 -30.68 8.75 16.75
CA ASP A 807 -31.69 9.41 15.93
C ASP A 807 -31.87 8.76 14.56
N LEU A 808 -30.77 8.50 13.86
CA LEU A 808 -30.76 7.81 12.57
C LEU A 808 -31.27 6.37 12.68
N VAL A 809 -30.76 5.63 13.67
CA VAL A 809 -31.15 4.24 13.94
C VAL A 809 -32.63 4.16 14.32
N TYR A 810 -33.10 5.08 15.16
CA TYR A 810 -34.51 5.15 15.56
C TYR A 810 -35.44 5.35 14.35
N ILE A 811 -35.15 6.32 13.47
CA ILE A 811 -35.96 6.54 12.25
C ILE A 811 -35.96 5.28 11.37
N ALA A 812 -34.81 4.65 11.22
CA ALA A 812 -34.61 3.48 10.37
C ALA A 812 -35.29 2.19 10.89
N SER A 813 -35.68 2.16 12.17
CA SER A 813 -36.32 1.02 12.83
C SER A 813 -37.86 1.10 12.92
N LYS A 814 -38.49 2.16 12.38
CA LYS A 814 -39.95 2.35 12.42
C LYS A 814 -40.70 1.25 11.63
N GLU A 815 -41.75 0.69 12.21
CA GLU A 815 -42.54 -0.37 11.58
C GLU A 815 -43.19 0.15 10.28
N GLY A 816 -43.08 -0.63 9.19
CA GLY A 816 -43.49 -0.20 7.84
C GLY A 816 -42.47 0.64 7.05
N LYS A 817 -41.39 1.13 7.69
CA LYS A 817 -40.30 1.94 7.07
C LYS A 817 -38.89 1.38 7.35
N LYS A 818 -38.78 0.08 7.63
CA LYS A 818 -37.51 -0.61 7.94
C LYS A 818 -36.53 -0.55 6.75
N ILE A 819 -35.27 -0.17 7.00
CA ILE A 819 -34.21 -0.08 5.97
C ILE A 819 -32.98 -0.89 6.36
N SER A 820 -32.34 -1.59 5.42
CA SER A 820 -31.15 -2.39 5.76
C SER A 820 -29.98 -1.51 6.23
N LYS A 821 -29.02 -2.07 6.99
CA LYS A 821 -27.78 -1.36 7.38
C LYS A 821 -27.07 -0.73 6.19
N ALA A 822 -26.93 -1.47 5.09
CA ALA A 822 -26.26 -0.99 3.89
C ALA A 822 -27.00 0.20 3.25
N GLU A 823 -28.34 0.13 3.22
CA GLU A 823 -29.17 1.22 2.70
C GLU A 823 -29.14 2.45 3.62
N LEU A 824 -29.15 2.27 4.94
CA LEU A 824 -28.97 3.35 5.91
C LEU A 824 -27.60 4.03 5.76
N LYS A 825 -26.52 3.26 5.56
CA LYS A 825 -25.18 3.84 5.27
C LYS A 825 -25.18 4.68 3.99
N LYS A 826 -25.87 4.25 2.93
CA LYS A 826 -26.03 5.05 1.70
C LYS A 826 -26.83 6.33 1.94
N GLN A 827 -27.90 6.25 2.71
CA GLN A 827 -28.74 7.38 3.10
C GLN A 827 -27.96 8.42 3.93
N ILE A 828 -27.14 7.96 4.88
CA ILE A 828 -26.21 8.81 5.64
C ILE A 828 -25.19 9.49 4.72
N SER A 829 -24.56 8.73 3.80
CA SER A 829 -23.63 9.31 2.83
C SER A 829 -24.30 10.37 1.96
N PHE A 830 -25.47 10.07 1.40
CA PHE A 830 -26.24 11.00 0.58
C PHE A 830 -26.60 12.28 1.35
N TRP A 831 -26.96 12.17 2.64
CA TRP A 831 -27.23 13.34 3.46
C TRP A 831 -26.01 14.25 3.62
N PHE A 832 -24.85 13.70 4.00
CA PHE A 832 -23.63 14.49 4.18
C PHE A 832 -23.05 15.02 2.86
N ASP A 833 -23.06 14.19 1.83
CA ASP A 833 -22.39 14.48 0.58
C ASP A 833 -23.21 15.38 -0.34
N GLU A 834 -24.55 15.31 -0.26
CA GLU A 834 -25.48 16.07 -1.11
C GLU A 834 -26.35 17.05 -0.31
N ILE A 835 -27.22 16.54 0.59
CA ILE A 835 -28.27 17.35 1.26
C ILE A 835 -27.68 18.48 2.11
N LYS A 836 -26.67 18.17 2.93
CA LYS A 836 -26.00 19.12 3.81
C LYS A 836 -25.23 20.18 3.01
N LYS A 837 -24.58 19.79 1.91
CA LYS A 837 -23.77 20.73 1.11
C LYS A 837 -24.64 21.74 0.37
N ARG A 838 -25.76 21.31 -0.18
CA ARG A 838 -26.68 22.21 -0.90
C ARG A 838 -27.55 23.06 0.03
N GLY A 839 -27.70 22.66 1.29
CA GLY A 839 -28.42 23.43 2.32
C GLY A 839 -29.95 23.40 2.17
N TYR A 840 -30.51 22.38 1.49
CA TYR A 840 -31.96 22.15 1.38
C TYR A 840 -32.30 20.67 1.14
N ALA A 841 -33.45 20.23 1.66
CA ALA A 841 -33.89 18.84 1.63
C ALA A 841 -34.19 18.29 0.21
N SER A 842 -34.28 16.96 0.05
CA SER A 842 -34.77 16.31 -1.17
C SER A 842 -36.25 16.55 -1.42
N GLY A 843 -36.64 16.61 -2.70
CA GLY A 843 -37.97 17.03 -3.14
C GLY A 843 -38.07 18.48 -3.64
N PHE A 844 -36.97 19.24 -3.57
CA PHE A 844 -36.88 20.62 -4.05
C PHE A 844 -35.85 20.74 -5.16
N ALA A 845 -36.19 21.47 -6.22
CA ALA A 845 -35.31 21.70 -7.36
C ALA A 845 -34.18 22.72 -7.08
N SER A 846 -34.32 23.55 -6.04
CA SER A 846 -33.32 24.56 -5.67
C SER A 846 -33.57 25.12 -4.27
N LEU A 847 -32.55 25.76 -3.69
CA LEU A 847 -32.66 26.52 -2.43
C LEU A 847 -33.75 27.60 -2.50
N GLN A 848 -33.92 28.25 -3.66
CA GLN A 848 -34.95 29.27 -3.84
C GLN A 848 -36.36 28.66 -3.74
N LYS A 849 -36.57 27.47 -4.31
CA LYS A 849 -37.84 26.75 -4.19
C LYS A 849 -38.11 26.31 -2.75
N PHE A 850 -37.08 25.85 -2.05
CA PHE A 850 -37.16 25.54 -0.62
C PHE A 850 -37.55 26.77 0.22
N LYS A 851 -36.89 27.91 0.01
CA LYS A 851 -37.23 29.18 0.70
C LYS A 851 -38.63 29.67 0.36
N SER A 852 -39.02 29.61 -0.92
CA SER A 852 -40.38 29.96 -1.38
C SER A 852 -41.44 29.08 -0.73
N PHE A 853 -41.20 27.77 -0.65
CA PHE A 853 -42.09 26.85 0.05
C PHE A 853 -42.25 27.28 1.51
N GLY A 854 -41.15 27.56 2.20
CA GLY A 854 -41.18 27.97 3.60
C GLY A 854 -41.96 29.26 3.82
N GLN A 855 -41.72 30.27 2.97
CA GLN A 855 -42.43 31.55 3.01
C GLN A 855 -43.92 31.38 2.72
N LYS A 856 -44.31 30.60 1.70
CA LYS A 856 -45.73 30.40 1.37
C LYS A 856 -46.46 29.60 2.43
N ALA A 857 -45.83 28.57 2.98
CA ALA A 857 -46.38 27.84 4.12
C ALA A 857 -46.60 28.81 5.28
N ASN A 858 -45.56 29.55 5.68
CA ASN A 858 -45.66 30.50 6.80
C ASN A 858 -46.72 31.58 6.56
N ASN A 859 -46.78 32.17 5.36
CA ASN A 859 -47.77 33.17 5.00
C ASN A 859 -49.20 32.61 4.97
N TYR A 860 -49.38 31.37 4.51
CA TYR A 860 -50.68 30.71 4.53
C TYR A 860 -51.16 30.52 5.97
N PHE A 861 -50.28 30.00 6.83
CA PHE A 861 -50.57 29.88 8.26
C PHE A 861 -50.87 31.24 8.88
N LYS A 862 -50.06 32.25 8.63
CA LYS A 862 -50.27 33.62 9.10
C LYS A 862 -51.64 34.17 8.68
N ASN A 863 -52.01 34.03 7.41
CA ASN A 863 -53.25 34.64 6.89
C ASN A 863 -54.51 33.86 7.28
N GLU A 864 -54.44 32.54 7.44
CA GLU A 864 -55.60 31.72 7.81
C GLU A 864 -55.78 31.60 9.33
N PHE A 865 -54.73 31.86 10.11
CA PHE A 865 -54.80 32.02 11.57
C PHE A 865 -54.90 33.47 12.04
N GLN A 866 -54.86 34.43 11.11
CA GLN A 866 -55.17 35.82 11.40
C GLN A 866 -56.64 35.90 11.80
N PHE A 867 -56.86 36.27 13.06
CA PHE A 867 -58.17 36.52 13.70
C PHE A 867 -58.94 35.26 14.13
N TRP A 868 -58.51 34.70 15.27
CA TRP A 868 -59.46 34.02 16.15
C TRP A 868 -60.42 35.09 16.66
N ASP A 869 -61.72 34.79 16.67
CA ASP A 869 -62.75 35.72 17.13
C ASP A 869 -62.38 36.28 18.52
N GLU A 870 -62.52 37.60 18.74
CA GLU A 870 -62.30 38.21 20.07
C GLU A 870 -63.14 37.49 21.13
N GLU A 871 -64.31 36.97 20.73
CA GLU A 871 -65.19 36.18 21.59
C GLU A 871 -64.60 34.80 21.96
N ILE A 872 -63.80 34.18 21.09
CA ILE A 872 -63.10 32.91 21.40
C ILE A 872 -61.96 33.17 22.38
N LEU A 873 -61.21 34.26 22.17
CA LEU A 873 -60.07 34.63 23.01
C LEU A 873 -60.50 35.08 24.41
N ALA A 874 -61.63 35.79 24.53
CA ALA A 874 -62.18 36.24 25.81
C ALA A 874 -62.64 35.09 26.74
N ASN A 875 -62.86 33.89 26.21
CA ASN A 875 -63.36 32.74 26.96
C ASN A 875 -62.24 31.82 27.52
N ILE A 876 -60.97 32.15 27.29
CA ILE A 876 -59.84 31.35 27.78
C ILE A 876 -59.42 31.88 29.16
N ASP A 877 -59.44 31.01 30.17
CA ASP A 877 -58.98 31.32 31.52
C ASP A 877 -57.44 31.25 31.59
N PHE A 878 -56.81 32.43 31.62
CA PHE A 878 -55.35 32.59 31.64
C PHE A 878 -54.77 32.84 33.04
N GLU A 879 -55.53 32.69 34.13
CA GLU A 879 -55.04 32.97 35.51
C GLU A 879 -53.81 32.13 35.93
N HIS A 880 -53.43 31.12 35.15
CA HIS A 880 -52.27 30.26 35.40
C HIS A 880 -51.01 30.58 34.58
N TYR A 881 -51.00 31.65 33.78
CA TYR A 881 -49.84 32.09 32.99
C TYR A 881 -49.39 33.48 33.47
N ASP A 882 -48.16 33.59 33.96
CA ASP A 882 -47.63 34.78 34.66
C ASP A 882 -47.50 36.06 33.78
N ASP A 883 -47.80 35.99 32.47
CA ASP A 883 -47.74 37.12 31.51
C ASP A 883 -49.10 37.33 30.82
N TYR A 884 -49.98 38.11 31.44
CA TYR A 884 -51.33 38.39 30.94
C TYR A 884 -51.37 39.46 29.83
N ASP A 885 -50.33 40.29 29.66
CA ASP A 885 -50.34 41.36 28.64
C ASP A 885 -49.84 40.90 27.24
N ASP A 886 -49.14 39.76 27.16
CA ASP A 886 -48.48 39.30 25.92
C ASP A 886 -49.37 38.40 25.02
N TRP A 887 -50.54 37.96 25.47
CA TRP A 887 -51.37 36.97 24.74
C TRP A 887 -52.48 37.55 23.87
N LEU A 888 -52.99 38.76 24.16
CA LEU A 888 -53.85 39.50 23.22
C LEU A 888 -53.10 39.80 21.91
N ASP A 889 -51.77 39.83 22.01
CA ASP A 889 -50.82 39.90 20.90
C ASP A 889 -50.21 38.52 20.57
N PHE A 890 -50.94 37.40 20.75
CA PHE A 890 -50.47 36.08 20.31
C PHE A 890 -50.33 36.05 18.78
N ASN A 891 -49.17 36.54 18.33
CA ASN A 891 -48.81 36.58 16.94
C ASN A 891 -48.21 35.23 16.56
N PHE A 892 -49.03 34.41 15.92
CA PHE A 892 -48.63 33.09 15.44
C PHE A 892 -47.35 33.14 14.59
N GLU A 893 -47.08 34.26 13.92
CA GLU A 893 -45.87 34.47 13.11
C GLU A 893 -44.57 34.41 13.91
N ASP A 894 -44.55 34.96 15.13
CA ASP A 894 -43.34 35.07 15.95
C ASP A 894 -43.14 33.85 16.87
N LYS A 895 -44.20 33.06 17.08
CA LYS A 895 -44.23 31.92 18.00
C LYS A 895 -44.06 30.56 17.32
N VAL A 896 -43.97 30.54 15.99
CA VAL A 896 -43.91 29.31 15.20
C VAL A 896 -42.68 29.26 14.30
N LYS A 897 -41.91 28.17 14.43
CA LYS A 897 -40.80 27.85 13.55
C LYS A 897 -41.19 26.75 12.58
N LEU A 898 -41.24 27.08 11.29
CA LEU A 898 -41.40 26.05 10.26
C LEU A 898 -40.14 25.15 10.21
N LYS A 899 -40.33 23.86 10.43
CA LYS A 899 -39.33 22.81 10.28
C LYS A 899 -39.70 21.92 9.12
N VAL A 900 -38.85 21.84 8.09
CA VAL A 900 -39.01 20.86 7.01
C VAL A 900 -38.11 19.67 7.30
N GLN A 901 -38.66 18.45 7.25
CA GLN A 901 -37.88 17.27 7.58
C GLN A 901 -36.77 17.02 6.54
N GLY A 902 -35.52 17.22 6.95
CA GLY A 902 -34.31 16.86 6.20
C GLY A 902 -33.67 15.57 6.71
N SER A 903 -34.46 14.55 7.06
CA SER A 903 -33.91 13.31 7.58
C SER A 903 -32.93 12.68 6.57
N ALA A 904 -31.83 12.10 7.07
CA ALA A 904 -30.89 11.36 6.22
C ALA A 904 -31.59 10.21 5.49
N ASN A 905 -32.73 9.75 6.01
CA ASN A 905 -33.51 8.65 5.47
C ASN A 905 -34.47 9.03 4.36
N ARG A 906 -34.10 10.00 3.52
CA ARG A 906 -34.84 10.31 2.30
C ARG A 906 -34.21 9.63 1.10
N LYS A 907 -35.04 8.88 0.37
CA LYS A 907 -34.70 8.39 -0.95
C LYS A 907 -34.46 9.57 -1.90
N TYR A 908 -33.51 9.41 -2.81
CA TYR A 908 -33.39 10.27 -3.98
C TYR A 908 -34.69 10.24 -4.79
N LEU A 909 -35.19 11.41 -5.19
CA LEU A 909 -36.34 11.53 -6.08
C LEU A 909 -35.87 11.97 -7.47
N GLN A 910 -36.45 11.35 -8.51
CA GLN A 910 -36.17 11.72 -9.88
C GLN A 910 -36.49 13.21 -10.10
N GLY A 911 -35.48 13.99 -10.47
CA GLY A 911 -35.56 15.45 -10.62
C GLY A 911 -34.95 16.25 -9.47
N ASP A 912 -34.50 15.61 -8.39
CA ASP A 912 -33.60 16.27 -7.43
C ASP A 912 -32.27 16.59 -8.10
N PRO A 913 -31.68 17.77 -7.85
CA PRO A 913 -30.34 18.07 -8.33
C PRO A 913 -29.33 17.11 -7.67
N LEU A 914 -28.37 16.65 -8.48
CA LEU A 914 -27.23 15.83 -8.07
C LEU A 914 -25.97 16.58 -8.45
N GLU A 915 -25.38 17.29 -7.50
CA GLU A 915 -24.17 18.07 -7.72
C GLU A 915 -22.91 17.36 -7.22
N HIS A 916 -23.04 16.45 -6.25
CA HIS A 916 -21.90 15.96 -5.48
C HIS A 916 -21.84 14.44 -5.32
N VAL A 917 -22.87 13.69 -5.77
CA VAL A 917 -22.95 12.23 -5.61
C VAL A 917 -23.24 11.54 -6.95
N SER A 918 -22.59 10.40 -7.19
CA SER A 918 -22.79 9.61 -8.41
C SER A 918 -24.14 8.88 -8.41
N GLY A 919 -24.69 8.63 -9.61
CA GLY A 919 -25.99 7.95 -9.75
C GLY A 919 -26.06 6.54 -9.13
N ASN A 920 -24.91 5.86 -8.97
CA ASN A 920 -24.83 4.51 -8.42
C ASN A 920 -24.85 4.49 -6.87
N ASP A 921 -24.59 5.64 -6.24
CA ASP A 921 -24.55 5.81 -4.79
C ASP A 921 -25.88 6.31 -4.21
N LEU A 922 -26.90 6.46 -5.06
CA LEU A 922 -28.19 6.98 -4.65
C LEU A 922 -28.93 5.98 -3.77
N PRO A 923 -29.57 6.45 -2.68
CA PRO A 923 -30.36 5.59 -1.82
C PRO A 923 -31.61 5.06 -2.56
N THR A 924 -31.88 3.77 -2.39
CA THR A 924 -32.93 3.04 -3.14
C THR A 924 -34.13 2.64 -2.30
N GLY A 925 -34.01 2.68 -0.96
CA GLY A 925 -35.00 2.27 0.03
C GLY A 925 -36.30 3.08 0.00
N ASN A 926 -37.36 2.56 0.63
CA ASN A 926 -38.64 3.27 0.72
C ASN A 926 -38.48 4.53 1.60
N PRO A 927 -38.88 5.71 1.10
CA PRO A 927 -38.62 6.99 1.76
C PRO A 927 -39.46 7.16 3.04
N GLY A 928 -38.98 8.00 3.97
CA GLY A 928 -39.88 8.76 4.85
C GLY A 928 -40.79 9.69 4.03
N ASP A 929 -41.99 10.00 4.52
CA ASP A 929 -42.91 10.88 3.78
C ASP A 929 -42.37 12.32 3.76
N PHE A 930 -42.86 13.14 2.82
CA PHE A 930 -42.60 14.58 2.90
C PHE A 930 -43.38 15.15 4.08
N GLU A 931 -42.71 15.30 5.21
CA GLU A 931 -43.26 15.89 6.42
C GLU A 931 -42.60 17.24 6.70
N PHE A 932 -43.42 18.20 7.09
CA PHE A 932 -42.96 19.43 7.73
C PHE A 932 -43.79 19.68 8.98
N ALA A 933 -43.19 20.32 9.96
CA ALA A 933 -43.83 20.66 11.21
C ALA A 933 -43.77 22.17 11.44
N LEU A 934 -44.77 22.65 12.16
CA LEU A 934 -44.74 23.97 12.78
C LEU A 934 -44.38 23.75 14.24
N GLU A 935 -43.15 24.05 14.60
CA GLU A 935 -42.68 23.93 15.99
C GLU A 935 -43.04 25.18 16.79
N MET A 936 -43.60 24.97 17.98
CA MET A 936 -43.86 26.00 18.99
C MET A 936 -43.06 25.70 20.26
N ASN A 937 -42.70 26.73 21.03
CA ASN A 937 -42.17 26.50 22.37
C ASN A 937 -43.23 25.83 23.26
N PRO A 938 -42.82 25.17 24.37
CA PRO A 938 -43.74 24.44 25.23
C PRO A 938 -44.95 25.24 25.68
N ASP A 939 -44.78 26.51 26.02
CA ASP A 939 -45.84 27.37 26.54
C ASP A 939 -46.75 27.86 25.42
N ASP A 940 -46.17 28.35 24.32
CA ASP A 940 -46.89 28.73 23.10
C ASP A 940 -47.77 27.59 22.56
N PHE A 941 -47.26 26.35 22.59
CA PHE A 941 -48.02 25.17 22.18
C PHE A 941 -49.21 24.90 23.12
N ASN A 942 -49.01 25.02 24.43
CA ASN A 942 -50.10 24.79 25.39
C ASN A 942 -51.19 25.85 25.24
N ILE A 943 -50.80 27.11 25.05
CA ILE A 943 -51.70 28.21 24.73
C ILE A 943 -52.47 27.88 23.45
N PHE A 944 -51.78 27.59 22.35
CA PHE A 944 -52.39 27.20 21.07
C PHE A 944 -53.43 26.07 21.22
N ILE A 945 -53.13 25.05 22.02
CA ILE A 945 -54.05 23.96 22.30
C ILE A 945 -55.31 24.43 23.05
N GLN A 946 -55.19 25.35 24.01
CA GLN A 946 -56.37 25.93 24.67
C GLN A 946 -57.22 26.73 23.69
N ILE A 947 -56.59 27.57 22.85
CA ILE A 947 -57.33 28.33 21.85
C ILE A 947 -58.08 27.36 20.92
N CYS A 948 -57.44 26.29 20.46
CA CYS A 948 -58.07 25.23 19.64
C CYS A 948 -59.31 24.60 20.28
N LYS A 949 -59.30 24.41 21.62
CA LYS A 949 -60.46 23.87 22.35
C LYS A 949 -61.63 24.84 22.30
N GLU A 950 -61.40 26.12 22.59
CA GLU A 950 -62.46 27.12 22.58
C GLU A 950 -63.01 27.35 21.16
N TYR A 951 -62.14 27.41 20.15
CA TYR A 951 -62.58 27.46 18.76
C TYR A 951 -63.42 26.24 18.36
N GLY A 952 -63.03 25.04 18.79
CA GLY A 952 -63.79 23.81 18.57
C GLY A 952 -65.19 23.87 19.20
N LYS A 953 -65.30 24.36 20.44
CA LYS A 953 -66.58 24.57 21.13
C LYS A 953 -67.46 25.59 20.41
N HIS A 954 -66.90 26.75 20.08
CA HIS A 954 -67.60 27.84 19.40
C HIS A 954 -68.20 27.40 18.05
N ASN A 955 -67.48 26.55 17.32
CA ASN A 955 -67.92 26.05 16.01
C ASN A 955 -68.74 24.75 16.07
N GLY A 956 -69.22 24.34 17.25
CA GLY A 956 -70.04 23.13 17.42
C GLY A 956 -69.30 21.82 17.08
N LYS A 957 -67.97 21.83 17.10
CA LYS A 957 -67.12 20.66 16.79
C LYS A 957 -66.89 19.83 18.05
N ALA A 958 -67.96 19.23 18.57
CA ALA A 958 -67.99 18.45 19.82
C ALA A 958 -67.08 17.20 19.85
N ARG A 959 -66.45 16.81 18.73
CA ARG A 959 -65.64 15.57 18.62
C ARG A 959 -64.21 15.70 19.19
N LEU A 960 -63.93 16.74 19.96
CA LEU A 960 -62.59 17.12 20.40
C LEU A 960 -62.33 16.94 21.90
N ASP A 961 -63.13 16.11 22.59
CA ASP A 961 -62.86 15.69 23.98
C ASP A 961 -61.47 15.02 24.13
N ASN A 962 -60.85 14.60 23.01
CA ASN A 962 -59.49 14.09 22.95
C ASN A 962 -58.38 15.16 22.79
N ILE A 963 -58.67 16.47 22.72
CA ILE A 963 -57.61 17.50 22.68
C ILE A 963 -56.75 17.46 23.97
N GLY A 964 -57.32 17.03 25.11
CA GLY A 964 -56.51 16.78 26.32
C GLY A 964 -55.38 15.76 26.10
N ASN A 965 -55.63 14.74 25.27
CA ASN A 965 -54.61 13.77 24.84
C ASN A 965 -53.60 14.38 23.85
N ILE A 966 -53.94 15.45 23.14
CA ILE A 966 -53.03 16.13 22.21
C ILE A 966 -52.02 16.99 22.98
N SER A 967 -52.45 17.68 24.04
CA SER A 967 -51.56 18.42 24.94
C SER A 967 -50.51 17.50 25.59
N SER A 968 -50.93 16.32 26.07
CA SER A 968 -50.02 15.34 26.66
C SER A 968 -49.13 14.65 25.63
N LYS A 969 -49.59 14.50 24.38
CA LYS A 969 -48.79 13.96 23.28
C LYS A 969 -47.87 14.99 22.62
N GLY A 970 -48.13 16.29 22.74
CA GLY A 970 -47.28 17.35 22.21
C GLY A 970 -47.24 17.48 20.68
N PHE A 971 -48.30 17.08 19.97
CA PHE A 971 -48.46 17.34 18.53
C PHE A 971 -49.92 17.39 18.13
N PHE A 972 -50.22 18.14 17.07
CA PHE A 972 -51.52 18.29 16.43
C PHE A 972 -51.39 17.83 14.97
N HIS A 973 -51.90 16.64 14.63
CA HIS A 973 -51.68 16.01 13.33
C HIS A 973 -52.61 16.58 12.26
N LYS A 974 -52.29 16.33 10.98
CA LYS A 974 -53.12 16.72 9.83
C LYS A 974 -54.60 16.32 9.97
N ASP A 975 -54.90 15.14 10.53
CA ASP A 975 -56.29 14.68 10.67
C ASP A 975 -57.04 15.44 11.77
N ASP A 976 -56.34 15.85 12.84
CA ASP A 976 -56.88 16.70 13.90
C ASP A 976 -57.11 18.13 13.38
N ILE A 977 -56.16 18.65 12.59
CA ILE A 977 -56.26 19.93 11.87
C ILE A 977 -57.42 19.89 10.88
N LEU A 978 -57.57 18.79 10.13
CA LEU A 978 -58.68 18.59 9.19
C LEU A 978 -60.02 18.56 9.92
N ALA A 979 -60.10 17.88 11.06
CA ALA A 979 -61.31 17.87 11.88
C ALA A 979 -61.65 19.27 12.40
N LEU A 980 -60.66 20.01 12.90
CA LEU A 980 -60.85 21.31 13.54
C LEU A 980 -61.05 22.47 12.55
N PHE A 981 -60.31 22.53 11.45
CA PHE A 981 -60.34 23.64 10.49
C PHE A 981 -60.98 23.28 9.13
N GLY A 982 -61.24 22.00 8.89
CA GLY A 982 -61.89 21.52 7.67
C GLY A 982 -60.92 21.30 6.49
N SER A 983 -61.43 20.67 5.42
CA SER A 983 -60.63 20.32 4.24
C SER A 983 -60.12 21.55 3.49
N LYS A 984 -60.90 22.64 3.45
CA LYS A 984 -60.51 23.89 2.81
C LYS A 984 -59.17 24.41 3.36
N PHE A 985 -58.97 24.34 4.67
CA PHE A 985 -57.72 24.76 5.31
C PHE A 985 -56.54 23.88 4.88
N VAL A 986 -56.71 22.56 4.96
CA VAL A 986 -55.66 21.58 4.59
C VAL A 986 -55.32 21.64 3.10
N ASP A 987 -56.33 21.75 2.25
CA ASP A 987 -56.17 21.81 0.79
C ASP A 987 -55.61 23.15 0.34
N GLY A 988 -55.99 24.26 0.98
CA GLY A 988 -55.40 25.58 0.70
C GLY A 988 -53.90 25.62 1.02
N LEU A 989 -53.48 25.04 2.15
CA LEU A 989 -52.06 24.93 2.49
C LEU A 989 -51.29 24.11 1.46
N LYS A 990 -51.83 22.94 1.07
CA LYS A 990 -51.25 22.11 0.02
C LYS A 990 -51.18 22.87 -1.31
N ASN A 991 -52.25 23.58 -1.67
CA ASN A 991 -52.32 24.32 -2.93
C ASN A 991 -51.36 25.51 -2.97
N SER A 992 -51.13 26.19 -1.84
CA SER A 992 -50.18 27.30 -1.75
C SER A 992 -48.72 26.85 -1.94
N THR A 993 -48.40 25.61 -1.56
CA THR A 993 -47.02 25.10 -1.53
C THR A 993 -46.68 24.09 -2.66
N LYS A 994 -47.68 23.45 -3.30
CA LYS A 994 -47.48 22.36 -4.28
C LYS A 994 -46.57 22.70 -5.47
N MET A 995 -46.53 23.96 -5.89
CA MET A 995 -45.75 24.39 -7.06
C MET A 995 -44.25 24.54 -6.77
N ASP A 996 -43.88 24.49 -5.49
CA ASP A 996 -42.48 24.55 -5.06
C ASP A 996 -41.89 23.16 -4.79
N LEU A 997 -42.71 22.11 -4.87
CA LEU A 997 -42.31 20.70 -4.77
C LEU A 997 -42.24 20.05 -6.16
N GLN A 998 -41.39 19.02 -6.27
CA GLN A 998 -41.38 18.12 -7.42
C GLN A 998 -42.75 17.46 -7.64
N PRO A 999 -43.17 17.19 -8.89
CA PRO A 999 -44.51 16.67 -9.22
C PRO A 999 -44.94 15.44 -8.41
N LEU A 1000 -44.00 14.52 -8.14
CA LEU A 1000 -44.24 13.27 -7.41
C LEU A 1000 -44.59 13.47 -5.92
N LEU A 1001 -44.36 14.66 -5.36
CA LEU A 1001 -44.63 14.97 -3.95
C LEU A 1001 -45.92 15.77 -3.73
N ARG A 1002 -46.55 16.25 -4.81
CA ARG A 1002 -47.68 17.20 -4.72
C ARG A 1002 -48.90 16.64 -3.98
N GLU A 1003 -49.10 15.32 -4.01
CA GLU A 1003 -50.23 14.64 -3.36
C GLU A 1003 -49.90 14.08 -1.97
N LYS A 1004 -48.62 14.05 -1.58
CA LYS A 1004 -48.12 13.36 -0.36
C LYS A 1004 -47.68 14.31 0.75
N ILE A 1005 -48.13 15.56 0.72
CA ILE A 1005 -47.81 16.55 1.75
C ILE A 1005 -48.53 16.20 3.05
N ASN A 1006 -47.76 15.84 4.08
CA ASN A 1006 -48.21 15.68 5.45
C ASN A 1006 -47.56 16.75 6.35
N PHE A 1007 -48.30 17.22 7.35
CA PHE A 1007 -47.79 18.23 8.29
C PHE A 1007 -48.44 18.08 9.67
N ALA A 1008 -47.77 18.65 10.67
CA ALA A 1008 -48.25 18.71 12.04
C ALA A 1008 -47.82 20.02 12.72
N ILE A 1009 -48.48 20.39 13.80
CA ILE A 1009 -48.00 21.41 14.74
C ILE A 1009 -47.41 20.67 15.93
N VAL A 1010 -46.19 20.96 16.34
CA VAL A 1010 -45.45 20.18 17.35
C VAL A 1010 -44.93 21.04 18.49
N LYS A 1011 -44.93 20.46 19.68
CA LYS A 1011 -44.37 21.06 20.89
C LYS A 1011 -42.87 20.79 20.94
N LYS A 1012 -42.04 21.85 20.94
CA LYS A 1012 -40.59 21.74 21.12
C LYS A 1012 -40.24 20.98 22.41
N GLY A 1013 -39.35 20.01 22.29
CA GLY A 1013 -38.98 19.06 23.36
C GLY A 1013 -40.05 18.02 23.69
N GLY A 1014 -41.16 17.97 22.95
CA GLY A 1014 -42.29 17.07 23.21
C GLY A 1014 -42.14 15.66 22.63
N PRO A 1015 -43.07 14.74 22.96
CA PRO A 1015 -43.07 13.32 22.55
C PRO A 1015 -43.02 13.07 21.03
N TYR A 1016 -43.39 14.08 20.23
CA TYR A 1016 -43.43 14.06 18.77
C TYR A 1016 -42.48 15.10 18.14
N ASP A 1017 -41.74 15.87 18.94
CA ASP A 1017 -40.49 16.54 18.52
C ASP A 1017 -39.33 15.53 18.39
N LEU A 1018 -39.63 14.24 18.58
CA LEU A 1018 -38.69 13.14 18.55
C LEU A 1018 -38.40 12.57 17.14
N GLU A 1019 -38.87 13.19 16.05
CA GLU A 1019 -38.23 12.94 14.76
C GLU A 1019 -37.05 13.92 14.63
N PRO A 1020 -35.82 13.46 14.80
CA PRO A 1020 -34.65 14.32 14.80
C PRO A 1020 -34.52 14.97 13.43
N TYR A 1021 -34.80 16.27 13.41
CA TYR A 1021 -34.59 17.11 12.26
C TYR A 1021 -33.09 17.34 12.16
N LEU A 1022 -32.48 16.79 11.10
CA LEU A 1022 -31.10 17.09 10.80
C LEU A 1022 -31.06 18.47 10.17
N ASP A 1023 -30.54 19.45 10.91
CA ASP A 1023 -30.30 20.79 10.38
C ASP A 1023 -29.32 20.71 9.20
N PHE A 1024 -29.71 21.28 8.06
CA PHE A 1024 -28.92 21.35 6.82
C PHE A 1024 -28.19 22.68 6.69
#